data_AF-A0A9W8JPS9-F1
#
_entry.id   AF-A0A9W8JPS9-F1
#
_cell.length_a   1.000
_cell.length_b   1.000
_cell.length_c   1.000
_cell.angle_alpha   90.00
_cell.angle_beta   90.00
_cell.angle_gamma   90.00
#
_symmetry.space_group_name_H-M   'P 1'
#
loop_
_entity.id
_entity.type
_entity.pdbx_description
1 polymer ?
#
loop_
_entity_poly.entity_id
_entity_poly.type
_entity_poly.pdbx_seq_one_letter_code
_entity_poly.pdbx_strand_id
1 'polypeptide(L)'
;MDRTADLKSKGVVTEDSREMVRDLSMANVPDGSVNAVIHIVGKWLGIDVKDAISERTVARIVQEGGVAAKLQMVDELDKAKGFTISGDGTSIKHLNYEAKHATFYAPSYDNQNDASSSEPMPKTRFFGVTMGINHKSKTQLESWKEISNEIYDTFNRAFKLDGIYVDPITFAMFLLGYGSDHSEDQKKLNRLLEEWKTLCDRIWRGKQFMQTSPINAFIQAVWEESMNKIASAGGQEKWDALLEEEKDRLDQEAYIKLCKRIGEEVWNSLPEDVRREGALYIWAGCCMHKEMNATKGGAAELPPFWDSNKLTPPVKLYNRDNEAAAKGGSSVAQERAENVSEGGAIKLASLAGSLFNHKDDKKGLQDTHKIYFEERLGYSVKFPDTSNTRFQSHLEAAAELLVHLPLYIDLLLDVRDSKESGNFNHLEHNVFKGLHDTPTLTEMAALTMYLLAISYPYMRTVRTSGENRANALELTSLHEKVKRHCTIIIENPDLLLHPEATYSTGTMDGKVWGRPEAFYTVQRMAGTLPHLRGCMVAFFKGALATWERFTAEYVADTPIASLTDNQKKKVFICATNDHNEGALGSLRTALRRAPNLSLRRWNSQMMYKQNGTRGYIKTVLTLTHHQRFLRREVRRIDGLKIDRSFRQRQAAYSRQKAAERRAKVADKQRKIDEFEHVLDGLTLELNIEKWRSGLKDNGKKITCPEIRLQIEWHRRLDKEKLIPVRSLINKMKRDDLLVQAMIVVNRYHRTPFPTYTMFVDNISPPPEPPTLDIDWEEQEAREDADMEEC
;
A
#
# COMPACT_ATOMS: atom_id res chain seq x y z
N MET A 1 -32.59 33.41 -38.21
CA MET A 1 -32.51 31.96 -38.42
C MET A 1 -32.37 31.33 -37.06
N ASP A 2 -33.41 30.67 -36.56
CA ASP A 2 -33.33 29.92 -35.31
C ASP A 2 -32.40 28.73 -35.54
N ARG A 3 -31.30 28.66 -34.77
CA ARG A 3 -30.35 27.56 -34.89
C ARG A 3 -30.94 26.36 -34.15
N THR A 4 -31.06 25.22 -34.82
CA THR A 4 -31.54 23.98 -34.21
C THR A 4 -30.41 22.96 -34.12
N ALA A 5 -30.40 22.14 -33.06
CA ALA A 5 -29.47 21.03 -32.92
C ALA A 5 -30.23 19.75 -32.50
N ASP A 6 -30.06 18.67 -33.26
CA ASP A 6 -30.72 17.40 -32.99
C ASP A 6 -29.80 16.44 -32.21
N LEU A 7 -30.23 15.97 -31.04
CA LEU A 7 -29.46 14.99 -30.27
C LEU A 7 -29.51 13.58 -30.90
N LYS A 8 -30.50 13.31 -31.75
CA LYS A 8 -30.71 12.01 -32.40
C LYS A 8 -30.88 12.16 -33.90
N SER A 9 -30.42 11.14 -34.62
CA SER A 9 -30.76 10.92 -36.03
C SER A 9 -31.46 9.58 -36.16
N LYS A 10 -32.67 9.57 -36.73
CA LYS A 10 -33.51 8.37 -36.89
C LYS A 10 -33.71 7.61 -35.56
N GLY A 11 -33.92 8.35 -34.46
CA GLY A 11 -34.11 7.80 -33.11
C GLY A 11 -32.83 7.30 -32.42
N VAL A 12 -31.66 7.42 -33.05
CA VAL A 12 -30.37 7.01 -32.50
C VAL A 12 -29.57 8.24 -32.10
N VAL A 13 -29.06 8.27 -30.86
CA VAL A 13 -28.17 9.35 -30.40
C VAL A 13 -26.93 9.42 -31.29
N THR A 14 -26.65 10.62 -31.84
CA THR A 14 -25.56 10.88 -32.78
C THR A 14 -24.18 10.73 -32.12
N GLU A 15 -23.12 10.52 -32.89
CA GLU A 15 -21.76 10.39 -32.31
C GLU A 15 -21.30 11.67 -31.61
N ASP A 16 -21.58 12.84 -32.19
CA ASP A 16 -21.26 14.13 -31.57
C ASP A 16 -21.99 14.31 -30.23
N SER A 17 -23.27 13.91 -30.17
CA SER A 17 -24.03 13.93 -28.91
C SER A 17 -23.45 12.95 -27.88
N ARG A 18 -22.98 11.78 -28.32
CA ARG A 18 -22.35 10.80 -27.42
C ARG A 18 -21.03 11.31 -26.87
N GLU A 19 -20.23 11.94 -27.71
CA GLU A 19 -19.00 12.61 -27.30
C GLU A 19 -19.29 13.71 -26.26
N MET A 20 -20.21 14.62 -26.57
CA MET A 20 -20.63 15.67 -25.63
C MET A 20 -21.07 15.10 -24.28
N VAL A 21 -21.83 14.01 -24.27
CA VAL A 21 -22.27 13.32 -23.04
C VAL A 21 -21.07 12.79 -22.24
N ARG A 22 -20.07 12.17 -22.90
CA ARG A 22 -18.85 11.71 -22.20
C ARG A 22 -18.06 12.88 -21.63
N ASP A 23 -17.93 13.97 -22.37
CA ASP A 23 -17.19 15.16 -21.95
C ASP A 23 -17.87 15.87 -20.77
N LEU A 24 -19.20 15.99 -20.77
CA LEU A 24 -19.96 16.48 -19.62
C LEU A 24 -19.78 15.58 -18.39
N SER A 25 -19.75 14.26 -18.58
CA SER A 25 -19.45 13.33 -17.50
C SER A 25 -18.04 13.55 -16.95
N MET A 26 -17.02 13.78 -17.79
CA MET A 26 -15.65 14.13 -17.35
C MET A 26 -15.59 15.41 -16.51
N ALA A 27 -16.48 16.36 -16.79
CA ALA A 27 -16.67 17.59 -16.03
C ALA A 27 -17.46 17.40 -14.72
N ASN A 28 -17.74 16.15 -14.34
CA ASN A 28 -18.50 15.76 -13.15
C ASN A 28 -19.97 16.20 -13.15
N VAL A 29 -20.58 16.38 -14.33
CA VAL A 29 -22.04 16.56 -14.42
C VAL A 29 -22.72 15.23 -14.05
N PRO A 30 -23.66 15.20 -13.09
CA PRO A 30 -24.40 13.99 -12.74
C PRO A 30 -25.20 13.45 -13.94
N ASP A 31 -25.30 12.12 -14.08
CA ASP A 31 -25.90 11.48 -15.26
C ASP A 31 -27.36 11.93 -15.49
N GLY A 32 -28.14 12.08 -14.43
CA GLY A 32 -29.51 12.60 -14.47
C GLY A 32 -29.63 14.09 -14.83
N SER A 33 -28.53 14.85 -14.71
CA SER A 33 -28.48 16.29 -15.01
C SER A 33 -27.95 16.60 -16.41
N VAL A 34 -27.29 15.64 -17.08
CA VAL A 34 -26.66 15.86 -18.40
C VAL A 34 -27.65 16.42 -19.42
N ASN A 35 -28.85 15.84 -19.54
CA ASN A 35 -29.85 16.33 -20.48
C ASN A 35 -30.26 17.78 -20.18
N ALA A 36 -30.51 18.10 -18.90
CA ALA A 36 -30.88 19.44 -18.49
C ALA A 36 -29.78 20.46 -18.80
N VAL A 37 -28.51 20.12 -18.52
CA VAL A 37 -27.36 20.98 -18.83
C VAL A 37 -27.27 21.28 -20.32
N ILE A 38 -27.43 20.26 -21.19
CA ILE A 38 -27.42 20.45 -22.65
C ILE A 38 -28.49 21.45 -23.08
N HIS A 39 -29.73 21.31 -22.62
CA HIS A 39 -30.81 22.24 -22.99
C HIS A 39 -30.63 23.63 -22.37
N ILE A 40 -30.12 23.75 -21.14
CA ILE A 40 -29.86 25.05 -20.48
C ILE A 40 -28.81 25.83 -21.27
N VAL A 41 -27.69 25.19 -21.62
CA VAL A 41 -26.61 25.80 -22.40
C VAL A 41 -27.09 26.13 -23.81
N GLY A 42 -27.81 25.22 -24.48
CA GLY A 42 -28.39 25.45 -25.79
C GLY A 42 -29.32 26.67 -25.80
N LYS A 43 -30.25 26.75 -24.84
CA LYS A 43 -31.17 27.89 -24.68
C LYS A 43 -30.41 29.21 -24.49
N TRP A 44 -29.36 29.23 -23.67
CA TRP A 44 -28.54 30.43 -23.46
C TRP A 44 -27.81 30.86 -24.75
N LEU A 45 -27.35 29.91 -25.57
CA LEU A 45 -26.71 30.17 -26.86
C LEU A 45 -27.70 30.51 -28.00
N GLY A 46 -29.01 30.52 -27.74
CA GLY A 46 -30.04 30.70 -28.77
C GLY A 46 -30.15 29.52 -29.74
N ILE A 47 -29.80 28.31 -29.28
CA ILE A 47 -29.92 27.05 -30.03
C ILE A 47 -31.09 26.25 -29.45
N ASP A 48 -32.07 25.94 -30.29
CA ASP A 48 -33.17 25.05 -29.94
C ASP A 48 -32.73 23.58 -30.07
N VAL A 49 -32.43 22.95 -28.94
CA VAL A 49 -31.98 21.57 -28.88
C VAL A 49 -33.20 20.63 -28.91
N LYS A 50 -33.31 19.83 -29.96
CA LYS A 50 -34.36 18.81 -30.14
C LYS A 50 -33.96 17.49 -29.50
N ASP A 51 -34.97 16.69 -29.17
CA ASP A 51 -34.87 15.41 -28.44
C ASP A 51 -34.42 15.52 -26.99
N ALA A 52 -34.46 14.38 -26.29
CA ALA A 52 -33.91 14.22 -24.94
C ALA A 52 -33.12 12.90 -24.83
N ILE A 53 -32.11 12.89 -23.98
CA ILE A 53 -31.28 11.73 -23.62
C ILE A 53 -31.61 11.32 -22.19
N SER A 54 -32.03 10.06 -22.00
CA SER A 54 -32.32 9.55 -20.66
C SER A 54 -31.06 9.24 -19.86
N GLU A 55 -31.15 9.27 -18.53
CA GLU A 55 -30.07 8.90 -17.60
C GLU A 55 -29.47 7.53 -17.93
N ARG A 56 -30.32 6.52 -18.23
CA ARG A 56 -29.86 5.19 -18.65
C ARG A 56 -29.03 5.24 -19.93
N THR A 57 -29.37 6.12 -20.86
CA THR A 57 -28.62 6.29 -22.12
C THR A 57 -27.29 6.98 -21.85
N VAL A 58 -27.27 8.01 -20.98
CA VAL A 58 -26.05 8.67 -20.51
C VAL A 58 -25.09 7.66 -19.89
N ALA A 59 -25.57 6.84 -18.95
CA ALA A 59 -24.75 5.83 -18.28
C ALA A 59 -24.11 4.84 -19.27
N ARG A 60 -24.84 4.43 -20.32
CA ARG A 60 -24.31 3.57 -21.39
C ARG A 60 -23.26 4.27 -22.23
N ILE A 61 -23.50 5.53 -22.61
CA ILE A 61 -22.55 6.33 -23.39
C ILE A 61 -21.23 6.53 -22.64
N VAL A 62 -21.28 6.74 -21.32
CA VAL A 62 -20.08 6.81 -20.48
C VAL A 62 -19.33 5.48 -20.48
N GLN A 63 -20.04 4.36 -20.39
CA GLN A 63 -19.43 3.02 -20.45
C GLN A 63 -18.86 2.69 -21.84
N GLU A 64 -19.41 3.22 -22.92
CA GLU A 64 -18.83 3.11 -24.26
C GLU A 64 -17.43 3.72 -24.29
N GLY A 65 -17.21 4.83 -23.57
CA GLY A 65 -15.89 5.43 -23.38
C GLY A 65 -14.91 4.50 -22.65
N GLY A 66 -15.39 3.74 -21.66
CA GLY A 66 -14.59 2.72 -20.97
C GLY A 66 -14.22 1.54 -21.86
N VAL A 67 -15.14 1.06 -22.71
CA VAL A 67 -14.82 0.02 -23.71
C VAL A 67 -13.81 0.55 -24.72
N ALA A 68 -13.98 1.77 -25.23
CA ALA A 68 -13.04 2.40 -26.15
C ALA A 68 -11.64 2.56 -25.52
N ALA A 69 -11.56 2.89 -24.23
CA ALA A 69 -10.28 3.00 -23.53
C ALA A 69 -9.55 1.65 -23.44
N LYS A 70 -10.29 0.54 -23.26
CA LYS A 70 -9.71 -0.81 -23.32
C LYS A 70 -9.17 -1.15 -24.72
N LEU A 71 -9.90 -0.76 -25.77
CA LEU A 71 -9.44 -0.94 -27.15
C LEU A 71 -8.16 -0.15 -27.41
N GLN A 72 -8.13 1.12 -27.00
CA GLN A 72 -6.97 1.99 -27.10
C GLN A 72 -5.73 1.37 -26.46
N MET A 73 -5.88 0.78 -25.27
CA MET A 73 -4.76 0.19 -24.54
C MET A 73 -4.11 -0.94 -25.32
N VAL A 74 -4.88 -1.86 -25.91
CA VAL A 74 -4.31 -2.98 -26.69
C VAL A 74 -3.66 -2.47 -27.98
N ASP A 75 -4.32 -1.56 -28.70
CA ASP A 75 -3.78 -0.96 -29.92
C ASP A 75 -2.43 -0.25 -29.67
N GLU A 76 -2.35 0.55 -28.60
CA GLU A 76 -1.12 1.27 -28.28
C GLU A 76 -0.03 0.36 -27.74
N LEU A 77 -0.37 -0.64 -26.91
CA LEU A 77 0.62 -1.60 -26.37
C LEU A 77 1.24 -2.45 -27.48
N ASP A 78 0.45 -2.91 -28.44
CA ASP A 78 0.92 -3.69 -29.58
C ASP A 78 1.88 -2.88 -30.47
N LYS A 79 1.60 -1.58 -30.65
CA LYS A 79 2.47 -0.66 -31.38
C LYS A 79 3.75 -0.31 -30.62
N ALA A 80 3.67 -0.12 -29.30
CA ALA A 80 4.80 0.25 -28.46
C ALA A 80 5.82 -0.90 -28.31
N LYS A 81 5.35 -2.16 -28.29
CA LYS A 81 6.17 -3.38 -28.11
C LYS A 81 7.08 -3.35 -26.87
N GLY A 82 6.68 -2.59 -25.85
CA GLY A 82 7.45 -2.38 -24.64
C GLY A 82 6.75 -1.41 -23.70
N PHE A 83 6.52 -1.82 -22.45
CA PHE A 83 5.86 -0.97 -21.46
C PHE A 83 6.26 -1.37 -20.03
N THR A 84 6.04 -0.46 -19.09
CA THR A 84 6.16 -0.75 -17.66
C THR A 84 4.79 -0.69 -17.02
N ILE A 85 4.60 -1.37 -15.88
CA ILE A 85 3.36 -1.25 -15.10
C ILE A 85 3.64 -0.69 -13.71
N SER A 86 2.60 -0.14 -13.09
CA SER A 86 2.59 0.19 -11.67
C SER A 86 1.22 -0.08 -11.09
N GLY A 87 1.17 -0.35 -9.79
CA GLY A 87 -0.07 -0.55 -9.08
C GLY A 87 0.07 -0.16 -7.62
N ASP A 88 -1.07 0.18 -7.02
CA ASP A 88 -1.16 0.49 -5.59
C ASP A 88 -2.47 0.00 -5.01
N GLY A 89 -2.46 -0.37 -3.73
CA GLY A 89 -3.59 -0.92 -3.01
C GLY A 89 -4.00 -0.05 -1.83
N THR A 90 -5.31 0.13 -1.62
CA THR A 90 -5.82 0.73 -0.38
C THR A 90 -7.13 0.10 0.05
N SER A 91 -7.48 0.28 1.32
CA SER A 91 -8.76 -0.13 1.87
C SER A 91 -9.75 1.04 1.91
N ILE A 92 -10.92 0.87 1.30
CA ILE A 92 -12.04 1.82 1.42
C ILE A 92 -13.22 1.08 2.05
N LYS A 93 -13.59 1.47 3.28
CA LYS A 93 -14.69 0.84 4.06
C LYS A 93 -14.53 -0.69 4.16
N HIS A 94 -13.35 -1.17 4.56
CA HIS A 94 -12.97 -2.59 4.70
C HIS A 94 -13.00 -3.43 3.42
N LEU A 95 -12.96 -2.79 2.25
CA LEU A 95 -12.80 -3.46 0.96
C LEU A 95 -11.49 -3.00 0.33
N ASN A 96 -10.72 -3.96 -0.22
CA ASN A 96 -9.45 -3.66 -0.88
C ASN A 96 -9.70 -3.22 -2.33
N TYR A 97 -9.07 -2.12 -2.71
CA TYR A 97 -9.10 -1.54 -4.04
C TYR A 97 -7.66 -1.39 -4.53
N GLU A 98 -7.44 -1.69 -5.81
CA GLU A 98 -6.14 -1.60 -6.44
C GLU A 98 -6.21 -0.77 -7.71
N ALA A 99 -5.46 0.33 -7.76
CA ALA A 99 -5.26 1.09 -8.99
C ALA A 99 -4.16 0.43 -9.83
N LYS A 100 -4.34 0.45 -11.16
CA LYS A 100 -3.43 -0.18 -12.12
C LYS A 100 -3.14 0.78 -13.28
N HIS A 101 -1.86 0.96 -13.60
CA HIS A 101 -1.41 1.77 -14.72
C HIS A 101 -0.32 1.07 -15.54
N ALA A 102 -0.21 1.44 -16.81
CA ALA A 102 0.97 1.13 -17.63
C ALA A 102 1.57 2.41 -18.20
N THR A 103 2.89 2.44 -18.37
CA THR A 103 3.61 3.54 -19.01
C THR A 103 4.40 3.05 -20.21
N PHE A 104 4.18 3.70 -21.35
CA PHE A 104 4.83 3.37 -22.62
C PHE A 104 4.82 4.58 -23.56
N TYR A 105 5.60 4.49 -24.63
CA TYR A 105 5.64 5.51 -25.66
C TYR A 105 4.41 5.37 -26.55
N ALA A 106 3.55 6.39 -26.55
CA ALA A 106 2.28 6.39 -27.27
C ALA A 106 2.15 7.62 -28.17
N PRO A 107 1.42 7.53 -29.29
CA PRO A 107 1.13 8.68 -30.13
C PRO A 107 0.27 9.72 -29.40
N SER A 108 0.37 10.97 -29.86
CA SER A 108 -0.57 12.03 -29.47
C SER A 108 -1.77 12.04 -30.40
N TYR A 109 -2.96 12.27 -29.84
CA TYR A 109 -4.20 12.45 -30.63
C TYR A 109 -4.75 13.88 -30.54
N ASP A 110 -3.99 14.81 -29.95
CA ASP A 110 -4.47 16.16 -29.63
C ASP A 110 -4.45 17.10 -30.87
N ASN A 111 -3.62 16.82 -31.88
CA ASN A 111 -3.53 17.60 -33.12
C ASN A 111 -4.01 16.81 -34.34
N GLN A 112 -5.22 17.11 -34.82
CA GLN A 112 -5.81 16.49 -36.02
C GLN A 112 -5.06 16.80 -37.32
N ASN A 113 -4.26 17.87 -37.36
CA ASN A 113 -3.55 18.32 -38.56
C ASN A 113 -2.10 17.80 -38.67
N ASP A 114 -1.61 17.06 -37.67
CA ASP A 114 -0.18 16.69 -37.59
C ASP A 114 0.04 15.29 -36.97
N ALA A 115 -0.97 14.42 -37.05
CA ALA A 115 -0.96 13.07 -36.47
C ALA A 115 0.16 12.16 -37.02
N SER A 116 0.92 12.60 -38.03
CA SER A 116 2.03 11.88 -38.64
C SER A 116 3.43 12.40 -38.25
N SER A 117 3.57 13.48 -37.46
CA SER A 117 4.90 14.10 -37.24
C SER A 117 5.38 14.19 -35.78
N SER A 118 4.52 14.00 -34.78
CA SER A 118 4.97 14.04 -33.38
C SER A 118 5.59 12.71 -32.96
N GLU A 119 6.86 12.72 -32.54
CA GLU A 119 7.52 11.54 -31.96
C GLU A 119 6.69 10.99 -30.77
N PRO A 120 6.55 9.65 -30.64
CA PRO A 120 5.89 9.05 -29.50
C PRO A 120 6.49 9.53 -28.18
N MET A 121 5.62 9.91 -27.24
CA MET A 121 6.03 10.39 -25.91
C MET A 121 5.61 9.40 -24.83
N PRO A 122 6.31 9.34 -23.69
CA PRO A 122 5.92 8.45 -22.60
C PRO A 122 4.57 8.89 -22.02
N LYS A 123 3.53 8.08 -22.20
CA LYS A 123 2.19 8.26 -21.65
C LYS A 123 1.90 7.19 -20.61
N THR A 124 1.22 7.57 -19.53
CA THR A 124 0.73 6.62 -18.53
C THR A 124 -0.77 6.42 -18.76
N ARG A 125 -1.18 5.18 -19.03
CA ARG A 125 -2.57 4.78 -19.23
C ARG A 125 -3.09 4.08 -17.98
N PHE A 126 -4.30 4.44 -17.58
CA PHE A 126 -5.04 3.88 -16.47
C PHE A 126 -5.87 2.67 -16.93
N PHE A 127 -5.70 1.54 -16.24
CA PHE A 127 -6.46 0.30 -16.46
C PHE A 127 -7.79 0.28 -15.70
N GLY A 128 -8.00 1.23 -14.78
CA GLY A 128 -9.09 1.21 -13.82
C GLY A 128 -8.62 0.80 -12.43
N VAL A 129 -9.53 0.93 -11.47
CA VAL A 129 -9.39 0.34 -10.13
C VAL A 129 -10.13 -1.00 -10.11
N THR A 130 -9.46 -2.04 -9.61
CA THR A 130 -10.06 -3.35 -9.36
C THR A 130 -10.28 -3.55 -7.86
N MET A 131 -11.20 -4.43 -7.49
CA MET A 131 -11.33 -4.85 -6.10
C MET A 131 -10.59 -6.16 -5.88
N GLY A 132 -9.70 -6.17 -4.89
CA GLY A 132 -8.95 -7.35 -4.47
C GLY A 132 -9.64 -8.06 -3.32
N ILE A 133 -9.62 -9.40 -3.30
CA ILE A 133 -10.09 -10.18 -2.15
C ILE A 133 -9.13 -10.00 -0.95
N ASN A 134 -7.83 -9.84 -1.24
CA ASN A 134 -6.75 -9.55 -0.30
C ASN A 134 -5.62 -8.79 -1.03
N HIS A 135 -4.57 -8.39 -0.30
CA HIS A 135 -3.40 -7.66 -0.82
C HIS A 135 -2.21 -8.57 -1.22
N LYS A 136 -2.39 -9.90 -1.28
CA LYS A 136 -1.27 -10.83 -1.51
C LYS A 136 -0.78 -10.77 -2.95
N SER A 137 0.54 -10.90 -3.15
CA SER A 137 1.19 -10.84 -4.47
C SER A 137 0.58 -11.79 -5.51
N LYS A 138 0.19 -13.01 -5.12
CA LYS A 138 -0.44 -13.96 -6.06
C LYS A 138 -1.81 -13.48 -6.54
N THR A 139 -2.62 -12.91 -5.64
CA THR A 139 -3.92 -12.34 -5.99
C THR A 139 -3.77 -11.12 -6.89
N GLN A 140 -2.72 -10.32 -6.67
CA GLN A 140 -2.38 -9.19 -7.53
C GLN A 140 -1.94 -9.62 -8.94
N LEU A 141 -1.11 -10.66 -9.06
CA LEU A 141 -0.74 -11.23 -10.36
C LEU A 141 -1.96 -11.76 -11.12
N GLU A 142 -2.83 -12.52 -10.47
CA GLU A 142 -4.04 -13.03 -11.11
C GLU A 142 -4.96 -11.88 -11.54
N SER A 143 -5.05 -10.80 -10.77
CA SER A 143 -5.77 -9.60 -11.20
C SER A 143 -5.17 -8.97 -12.47
N TRP A 144 -3.84 -8.97 -12.63
CA TRP A 144 -3.18 -8.54 -13.87
C TRP A 144 -3.47 -9.45 -15.07
N LYS A 145 -3.50 -10.77 -14.86
CA LYS A 145 -3.88 -11.75 -15.91
C LYS A 145 -5.34 -11.62 -16.33
N GLU A 146 -6.24 -11.49 -15.36
CA GLU A 146 -7.68 -11.31 -15.63
C GLU A 146 -7.92 -10.04 -16.46
N ILE A 147 -7.32 -8.91 -16.07
CA ILE A 147 -7.52 -7.66 -16.78
C ILE A 147 -6.87 -7.66 -18.17
N SER A 148 -5.68 -8.25 -18.33
CA SER A 148 -5.04 -8.37 -19.65
C SER A 148 -5.89 -9.24 -20.57
N ASN A 149 -6.36 -10.39 -20.10
CA ASN A 149 -7.21 -11.27 -20.91
C ASN A 149 -8.52 -10.58 -21.31
N GLU A 150 -9.15 -9.82 -20.39
CA GLU A 150 -10.39 -9.10 -20.67
C GLU A 150 -10.21 -8.04 -21.77
N ILE A 151 -9.15 -7.22 -21.70
CA ILE A 151 -8.95 -6.15 -22.68
C ILE A 151 -8.58 -6.72 -24.06
N TYR A 152 -7.77 -7.79 -24.11
CA TYR A 152 -7.39 -8.42 -25.39
C TYR A 152 -8.58 -9.17 -26.03
N ASP A 153 -9.41 -9.88 -25.26
CA ASP A 153 -10.65 -10.46 -25.78
C ASP A 153 -11.57 -9.37 -26.37
N THR A 154 -11.74 -8.27 -25.63
CA THR A 154 -12.57 -7.16 -26.10
C THR A 154 -12.02 -6.54 -27.39
N PHE A 155 -10.69 -6.38 -27.47
CA PHE A 155 -10.01 -5.87 -28.67
C PHE A 155 -10.17 -6.80 -29.87
N ASN A 156 -9.83 -8.07 -29.72
CA ASN A 156 -9.90 -9.05 -30.80
C ASN A 156 -11.32 -9.24 -31.33
N ARG A 157 -12.35 -9.12 -30.47
CA ARG A 157 -13.76 -9.12 -30.93
C ARG A 157 -14.15 -7.84 -31.67
N ALA A 158 -13.59 -6.69 -31.30
CA ALA A 158 -13.87 -5.41 -31.94
C ALA A 158 -13.27 -5.32 -33.35
N PHE A 159 -12.03 -5.79 -33.51
CA PHE A 159 -11.27 -5.68 -34.75
C PHE A 159 -11.25 -6.96 -35.61
N LYS A 160 -12.05 -7.98 -35.24
CA LYS A 160 -12.19 -9.21 -36.03
C LYS A 160 -12.56 -8.95 -37.50
N LEU A 161 -13.43 -7.96 -37.75
CA LEU A 161 -13.86 -7.61 -39.11
C LEU A 161 -12.76 -6.88 -39.91
N ASP A 162 -11.77 -6.33 -39.22
CA ASP A 162 -10.59 -5.69 -39.83
C ASP A 162 -9.47 -6.71 -40.11
N GLY A 163 -9.66 -7.99 -39.73
CA GLY A 163 -8.64 -9.03 -39.86
C GLY A 163 -7.48 -8.89 -38.86
N ILE A 164 -7.64 -8.05 -37.84
CA ILE A 164 -6.60 -7.81 -36.83
C ILE A 164 -6.83 -8.74 -35.64
N TYR A 165 -5.76 -9.39 -35.21
CA TYR A 165 -5.72 -10.22 -34.02
C TYR A 165 -4.41 -9.99 -33.28
N VAL A 166 -4.49 -9.78 -31.97
CA VAL A 166 -3.34 -9.65 -31.08
C VAL A 166 -3.38 -10.76 -30.04
N ASP A 167 -2.32 -11.56 -29.96
CA ASP A 167 -2.24 -12.68 -29.01
C ASP A 167 -2.14 -12.16 -27.57
N PRO A 168 -3.04 -12.55 -26.64
CA PRO A 168 -3.01 -12.08 -25.25
C PRO A 168 -1.69 -12.31 -24.50
N ILE A 169 -0.89 -13.28 -24.93
CA ILE A 169 0.43 -13.58 -24.36
C ILE A 169 1.41 -12.42 -24.56
N THR A 170 1.21 -11.57 -25.58
CA THR A 170 2.10 -10.44 -25.85
C THR A 170 2.08 -9.39 -24.74
N PHE A 171 1.02 -9.33 -23.94
CA PHE A 171 0.94 -8.42 -22.80
C PHE A 171 2.11 -8.63 -21.83
N ALA A 172 2.25 -9.84 -21.29
CA ALA A 172 3.34 -10.12 -20.36
C ALA A 172 4.69 -10.18 -21.07
N MET A 173 4.75 -10.66 -22.31
CA MET A 173 5.98 -10.70 -23.10
C MET A 173 6.61 -9.31 -23.27
N PHE A 174 5.80 -8.29 -23.58
CA PHE A 174 6.26 -6.90 -23.76
C PHE A 174 6.43 -6.10 -22.46
N LEU A 175 6.20 -6.72 -21.30
CA LEU A 175 6.43 -6.08 -20.01
C LEU A 175 7.94 -5.87 -19.82
N LEU A 176 8.39 -4.62 -19.71
CA LEU A 176 9.80 -4.24 -19.54
C LEU A 176 10.14 -3.84 -18.10
N GLY A 177 9.13 -3.67 -17.24
CA GLY A 177 9.42 -3.30 -15.85
C GLY A 177 8.21 -3.04 -14.98
N TYR A 178 8.50 -2.84 -13.70
CA TYR A 178 7.52 -2.65 -12.65
C TYR A 178 7.93 -1.54 -11.67
N GLY A 179 7.03 -0.60 -11.42
CA GLY A 179 7.16 0.43 -10.39
C GLY A 179 6.23 0.18 -9.21
N SER A 180 6.78 0.12 -8.00
CA SER A 180 6.04 -0.17 -6.77
C SER A 180 6.66 0.51 -5.54
N ASP A 181 6.06 0.37 -4.37
CA ASP A 181 6.79 0.56 -3.11
C ASP A 181 7.82 -0.56 -2.86
N HIS A 182 8.53 -0.47 -1.72
CA HIS A 182 9.59 -1.41 -1.32
C HIS A 182 9.10 -2.53 -0.37
N SER A 183 7.80 -2.75 -0.23
CA SER A 183 7.28 -3.82 0.63
C SER A 183 7.63 -5.22 0.09
N GLU A 184 7.74 -6.20 0.99
CA GLU A 184 8.09 -7.58 0.61
C GLU A 184 7.04 -8.24 -0.31
N ASP A 185 5.75 -7.91 -0.10
CA ASP A 185 4.68 -8.36 -0.99
C ASP A 185 4.84 -7.82 -2.41
N GLN A 186 5.28 -6.57 -2.57
CA GLN A 186 5.55 -5.99 -3.90
C GLN A 186 6.83 -6.55 -4.53
N LYS A 187 7.89 -6.81 -3.75
CA LYS A 187 9.09 -7.52 -4.24
C LYS A 187 8.76 -8.94 -4.70
N LYS A 188 7.86 -9.63 -3.99
CA LYS A 188 7.36 -10.94 -4.41
C LYS A 188 6.51 -10.85 -5.68
N LEU A 189 5.66 -9.82 -5.81
CA LEU A 189 4.90 -9.59 -7.04
C LEU A 189 5.83 -9.34 -8.23
N ASN A 190 6.89 -8.55 -8.04
CA ASN A 190 7.89 -8.27 -9.07
C ASN A 190 8.49 -9.57 -9.65
N ARG A 191 8.93 -10.49 -8.78
CA ARG A 191 9.45 -11.81 -9.21
C ARG A 191 8.41 -12.61 -10.00
N LEU A 192 7.17 -12.63 -9.52
CA LEU A 192 6.07 -13.35 -10.17
C LEU A 192 5.72 -12.74 -11.55
N LEU A 193 5.83 -11.42 -11.72
CA LEU A 193 5.64 -10.75 -13.00
C LEU A 193 6.76 -11.06 -14.00
N GLU A 194 8.01 -11.11 -13.53
CA GLU A 194 9.17 -11.50 -14.35
C GLU A 194 9.07 -12.96 -14.81
N GLU A 195 8.67 -13.87 -13.92
CA GLU A 195 8.37 -15.26 -14.27
C GLU A 195 7.26 -15.37 -15.31
N TRP A 196 6.19 -14.58 -15.15
CA TRP A 196 5.08 -14.54 -16.10
C TRP A 196 5.51 -14.02 -17.48
N LYS A 197 6.29 -12.93 -17.53
CA LYS A 197 6.92 -12.42 -18.76
C LYS A 197 7.72 -13.51 -19.44
N THR A 198 8.62 -14.16 -18.70
CA THR A 198 9.53 -15.17 -19.24
C THR A 198 8.74 -16.33 -19.83
N LEU A 199 7.75 -16.85 -19.10
CA LEU A 199 6.86 -17.90 -19.58
C LEU A 199 6.16 -17.50 -20.88
N CYS A 200 5.61 -16.29 -20.93
CA CYS A 200 4.90 -15.77 -22.10
C CYS A 200 5.81 -15.59 -23.31
N ASP A 201 7.04 -15.07 -23.13
CA ASP A 201 8.03 -14.97 -24.22
C ASP A 201 8.36 -16.36 -24.81
N ARG A 202 8.58 -17.38 -23.97
CA ARG A 202 8.85 -18.74 -24.46
C ARG A 202 7.67 -19.30 -25.24
N ILE A 203 6.45 -19.20 -24.69
CA ILE A 203 5.25 -19.69 -25.40
C ILE A 203 5.09 -18.98 -26.74
N TRP A 204 5.28 -17.66 -26.79
CA TRP A 204 5.15 -16.89 -28.02
C TRP A 204 6.17 -17.30 -29.07
N ARG A 205 7.45 -17.49 -28.70
CA ARG A 205 8.49 -17.97 -29.62
C ARG A 205 8.18 -19.35 -30.18
N GLY A 206 7.69 -20.26 -29.36
CA GLY A 206 7.26 -21.59 -29.82
C GLY A 206 6.10 -21.52 -30.81
N LYS A 207 5.09 -20.68 -30.52
CA LYS A 207 3.98 -20.41 -31.45
C LYS A 207 4.49 -19.88 -32.80
N GLN A 208 5.38 -18.88 -32.78
CA GLN A 208 5.94 -18.29 -33.98
C GLN A 208 6.76 -19.31 -34.79
N PHE A 209 7.58 -20.12 -34.11
CA PHE A 209 8.35 -21.17 -34.77
C PHE A 209 7.44 -22.19 -35.45
N MET A 210 6.41 -22.69 -34.77
CA MET A 210 5.47 -23.66 -35.35
C MET A 210 4.63 -23.08 -36.51
N GLN A 211 4.35 -21.78 -36.49
CA GLN A 211 3.62 -21.11 -37.58
C GLN A 211 4.47 -20.92 -38.84
N THR A 212 5.78 -20.74 -38.68
CA THR A 212 6.69 -20.37 -39.78
C THR A 212 7.56 -21.52 -40.27
N SER A 213 7.75 -22.55 -39.44
CA SER A 213 8.59 -23.71 -39.74
C SER A 213 7.77 -24.86 -40.32
N PRO A 214 8.38 -25.72 -41.15
CA PRO A 214 7.71 -26.90 -41.66
C PRO A 214 7.44 -27.91 -40.53
N ILE A 215 6.33 -28.64 -40.61
CA ILE A 215 5.83 -29.52 -39.54
C ILE A 215 6.86 -30.57 -39.09
N ASN A 216 7.72 -31.05 -40.01
CA ASN A 216 8.77 -32.01 -39.71
C ASN A 216 9.81 -31.47 -38.70
N ALA A 217 9.95 -30.15 -38.58
CA ALA A 217 10.86 -29.53 -37.62
C ALA A 217 10.40 -29.71 -36.15
N PHE A 218 9.13 -30.01 -35.91
CA PHE A 218 8.57 -30.13 -34.55
C PHE A 218 7.60 -31.30 -34.35
N ILE A 219 7.38 -32.15 -35.36
CA ILE A 219 6.44 -33.28 -35.30
C ILE A 219 6.79 -34.27 -34.18
N GLN A 220 8.08 -34.48 -33.91
CA GLN A 220 8.53 -35.33 -32.81
C GLN A 220 8.10 -34.77 -31.46
N ALA A 221 8.27 -33.46 -31.23
CA ALA A 221 7.84 -32.81 -30.01
C ALA A 221 6.30 -32.86 -29.83
N VAL A 222 5.54 -32.69 -30.92
CA VAL A 222 4.07 -32.86 -30.92
C VAL A 222 3.67 -34.26 -30.49
N TRP A 223 4.32 -35.28 -31.06
CA TRP A 223 4.06 -36.68 -30.71
C TRP A 223 4.37 -36.96 -29.24
N GLU A 224 5.54 -36.56 -28.77
CA GLU A 224 5.99 -36.76 -27.39
C GLU A 224 5.04 -36.10 -26.38
N GLU A 225 4.67 -34.82 -26.59
CA GLU A 225 3.73 -34.13 -25.69
C GLU A 225 2.33 -34.74 -25.72
N SER A 226 1.87 -35.20 -26.90
CA SER A 226 0.59 -35.90 -27.02
C SER A 226 0.57 -37.22 -26.24
N MET A 227 1.65 -37.99 -26.30
CA MET A 227 1.81 -39.23 -25.53
C MET A 227 1.91 -38.96 -24.03
N ASN A 228 2.68 -37.94 -23.62
CA ASN A 228 2.81 -37.55 -22.21
C ASN A 228 1.48 -37.11 -21.60
N LYS A 229 0.67 -36.37 -22.36
CA LYS A 229 -0.69 -35.96 -21.97
C LYS A 229 -1.59 -37.18 -21.74
N ILE A 230 -1.61 -38.14 -22.68
CA ILE A 230 -2.41 -39.37 -22.55
C ILE A 230 -1.93 -40.22 -21.36
N ALA A 231 -0.62 -40.35 -21.18
CA ALA A 231 -0.03 -41.06 -20.04
C ALA A 231 -0.41 -40.39 -18.70
N SER A 232 -0.37 -39.06 -18.63
CA SER A 232 -0.74 -38.29 -17.44
C SER A 232 -2.23 -38.40 -17.10
N ALA A 233 -3.10 -38.57 -18.10
CA ALA A 233 -4.51 -38.88 -17.90
C ALA A 233 -4.76 -40.33 -17.42
N GLY A 234 -3.69 -41.15 -17.31
CA GLY A 234 -3.73 -42.53 -16.83
C GLY A 234 -3.89 -43.56 -17.94
N GLY A 235 -3.47 -43.24 -19.16
CA GLY A 235 -3.46 -44.15 -20.32
C GLY A 235 -4.61 -43.92 -21.30
N GLN A 236 -4.55 -44.59 -22.45
CA GLN A 236 -5.47 -44.40 -23.58
C GLN A 236 -6.93 -44.63 -23.21
N GLU A 237 -7.25 -45.69 -22.46
CA GLU A 237 -8.62 -46.00 -22.06
C GLU A 237 -9.25 -44.91 -21.18
N LYS A 238 -8.48 -44.34 -20.24
CA LYS A 238 -8.95 -43.25 -19.38
C LYS A 238 -9.09 -41.95 -20.15
N TRP A 239 -8.16 -41.67 -21.06
CA TRP A 239 -8.24 -40.53 -21.96
C TRP A 239 -9.51 -40.59 -22.81
N ASP A 240 -9.79 -41.73 -23.44
CA ASP A 240 -10.96 -41.90 -24.30
C ASP A 240 -12.28 -41.75 -23.53
N ALA A 241 -12.29 -42.12 -22.25
CA ALA A 241 -13.43 -41.96 -21.33
C ALA A 241 -13.63 -40.54 -20.79
N LEU A 242 -12.71 -39.59 -21.01
CA LEU A 242 -12.89 -38.19 -20.60
C LEU A 242 -13.99 -37.51 -21.42
N LEU A 243 -14.68 -36.56 -20.78
CA LEU A 243 -15.60 -35.64 -21.45
C LEU A 243 -14.84 -34.75 -22.43
N GLU A 244 -15.51 -34.33 -23.50
CA GLU A 244 -14.90 -33.49 -24.55
C GLU A 244 -14.33 -32.18 -24.00
N GLU A 245 -15.05 -31.53 -23.07
CA GLU A 245 -14.58 -30.31 -22.40
C GLU A 245 -13.26 -30.51 -21.64
N GLU A 246 -13.08 -31.70 -21.04
CA GLU A 246 -11.88 -32.04 -20.30
C GLU A 246 -10.73 -32.42 -21.24
N LYS A 247 -11.03 -33.09 -22.37
CA LYS A 247 -10.05 -33.35 -23.44
C LYS A 247 -9.55 -32.04 -24.04
N ASP A 248 -10.46 -31.12 -24.37
CA ASP A 248 -10.14 -29.78 -24.88
C ASP A 248 -9.22 -29.01 -23.91
N ARG A 249 -9.52 -29.07 -22.60
CA ARG A 249 -8.70 -28.44 -21.56
C ARG A 249 -7.29 -29.02 -21.54
N LEU A 250 -7.17 -30.36 -21.53
CA LEU A 250 -5.87 -31.04 -21.51
C LEU A 250 -5.09 -30.84 -22.81
N ASP A 251 -5.77 -30.73 -23.96
CA ASP A 251 -5.17 -30.39 -25.25
C ASP A 251 -4.62 -28.98 -25.28
N GLN A 252 -5.35 -28.00 -24.73
CA GLN A 252 -4.84 -26.63 -24.58
C GLN A 252 -3.62 -26.58 -23.66
N GLU A 253 -3.63 -27.33 -22.55
CA GLU A 253 -2.48 -27.44 -21.65
C GLU A 253 -1.26 -28.07 -22.32
N ALA A 254 -1.47 -29.16 -23.08
CA ALA A 254 -0.42 -29.83 -23.84
C ALA A 254 0.15 -28.91 -24.94
N TYR A 255 -0.71 -28.17 -25.65
CA TYR A 255 -0.29 -27.18 -26.64
C TYR A 255 0.58 -26.08 -26.02
N ILE A 256 0.20 -25.55 -24.85
CA ILE A 256 1.01 -24.55 -24.13
C ILE A 256 2.36 -25.13 -23.71
N LYS A 257 2.40 -26.37 -23.19
CA LYS A 257 3.64 -27.06 -22.84
C LYS A 257 4.56 -27.25 -24.04
N LEU A 258 4.00 -27.70 -25.17
CA LEU A 258 4.71 -27.85 -26.44
C LEU A 258 5.30 -26.52 -26.91
N CYS A 259 4.48 -25.45 -26.92
CA CYS A 259 4.94 -24.11 -27.28
C CYS A 259 6.10 -23.66 -26.39
N LYS A 260 5.98 -23.88 -25.07
CA LYS A 260 7.03 -23.51 -24.12
C LYS A 260 8.33 -24.27 -24.41
N ARG A 261 8.27 -25.58 -24.62
CA ARG A 261 9.44 -26.43 -24.92
C ARG A 261 10.16 -25.98 -26.18
N ILE A 262 9.43 -25.86 -27.29
CA ILE A 262 10.00 -25.38 -28.56
C ILE A 262 10.56 -23.95 -28.39
N GLY A 263 9.83 -23.10 -27.67
CA GLY A 263 10.26 -21.74 -27.37
C GLY A 263 11.54 -21.64 -26.56
N GLU A 264 11.79 -22.58 -25.64
CA GLU A 264 13.05 -22.69 -24.89
C GLU A 264 14.21 -23.11 -25.80
N GLU A 265 13.99 -24.05 -26.71
CA GLU A 265 14.98 -24.44 -27.72
C GLU A 265 15.33 -23.26 -28.64
N VAL A 266 14.31 -22.56 -29.15
CA VAL A 266 14.49 -21.33 -29.93
C VAL A 266 15.25 -20.29 -29.13
N TRP A 267 14.87 -20.05 -27.87
CA TRP A 267 15.54 -19.07 -27.01
C TRP A 267 17.02 -19.40 -26.81
N ASN A 268 17.36 -20.65 -26.53
CA ASN A 268 18.74 -21.09 -26.32
C ASN A 268 19.60 -20.98 -27.58
N SER A 269 18.98 -21.01 -28.76
CA SER A 269 19.67 -20.81 -30.04
C SER A 269 19.96 -19.32 -30.35
N LEU A 270 19.37 -18.38 -29.62
CA LEU A 270 19.52 -16.95 -29.91
C LEU A 270 20.90 -16.41 -29.48
N PRO A 271 21.44 -15.45 -30.25
CA PRO A 271 22.58 -14.64 -29.83
C PRO A 271 22.37 -13.99 -28.45
N GLU A 272 23.46 -13.78 -27.71
CA GLU A 272 23.41 -13.26 -26.35
C GLU A 272 22.83 -11.84 -26.24
N ASP A 273 23.11 -10.97 -27.20
CA ASP A 273 22.56 -9.62 -27.30
C ASP A 273 21.03 -9.65 -27.44
N VAL A 274 20.51 -10.53 -28.30
CA VAL A 274 19.06 -10.72 -28.48
C VAL A 274 18.41 -11.29 -27.23
N ARG A 275 19.07 -12.24 -26.55
CA ARG A 275 18.60 -12.79 -25.27
C ARG A 275 18.60 -11.71 -24.18
N ARG A 276 19.63 -10.87 -24.11
CA ARG A 276 19.71 -9.76 -23.16
C ARG A 276 18.59 -8.75 -23.38
N GLU A 277 18.26 -8.45 -24.63
CA GLU A 277 17.13 -7.57 -24.96
C GLU A 277 15.78 -8.20 -24.63
N GLY A 278 15.56 -9.47 -24.97
CA GLY A 278 14.32 -10.18 -24.67
C GLY A 278 14.08 -10.40 -23.16
N ALA A 279 15.17 -10.56 -22.40
CA ALA A 279 15.13 -10.71 -20.95
C ALA A 279 15.06 -9.37 -20.19
N LEU A 280 15.04 -8.23 -20.89
CA LEU A 280 14.98 -6.92 -20.25
C LEU A 280 13.73 -6.80 -19.38
N TYR A 281 13.96 -6.67 -18.08
CA TYR A 281 12.95 -6.44 -17.07
C TYR A 281 13.55 -5.65 -15.91
N ILE A 282 12.97 -4.50 -15.58
CA ILE A 282 13.53 -3.58 -14.58
C ILE A 282 12.50 -3.25 -13.52
N TRP A 283 12.91 -3.39 -12.27
CA TRP A 283 12.16 -2.90 -11.13
C TRP A 283 12.76 -1.60 -10.60
N ALA A 284 11.91 -0.63 -10.24
CA ALA A 284 12.34 0.55 -9.51
C ALA A 284 11.33 0.92 -8.42
N GLY A 285 11.82 1.15 -7.21
CA GLY A 285 10.98 1.53 -6.09
C GLY A 285 10.59 3.02 -6.08
N CYS A 286 9.40 3.32 -5.58
CA CYS A 286 8.82 4.67 -5.53
C CYS A 286 9.71 5.65 -4.75
N CYS A 287 10.08 6.77 -5.37
CA CYS A 287 10.97 7.76 -4.79
C CYS A 287 10.41 8.43 -3.54
N MET A 288 9.09 8.58 -3.45
CA MET A 288 8.44 9.22 -2.30
C MET A 288 8.48 8.32 -1.05
N HIS A 289 8.43 7.00 -1.25
CA HIS A 289 8.65 6.03 -0.17
C HIS A 289 10.11 6.02 0.29
N LYS A 290 11.08 6.19 -0.62
CA LYS A 290 12.50 6.35 -0.24
C LYS A 290 12.69 7.53 0.71
N GLU A 291 12.14 8.69 0.37
CA GLU A 291 12.21 9.90 1.20
C GLU A 291 11.51 9.73 2.54
N MET A 292 10.29 9.18 2.54
CA MET A 292 9.54 8.94 3.77
C MET A 292 10.26 7.94 4.69
N ASN A 293 10.81 6.86 4.13
CA ASN A 293 11.56 5.89 4.91
C ASN A 293 12.86 6.48 5.43
N ALA A 294 13.56 7.31 4.65
CA ALA A 294 14.74 8.03 5.15
C ALA A 294 14.42 8.97 6.32
N THR A 295 13.26 9.64 6.27
CA THR A 295 12.75 10.42 7.41
C THR A 295 12.49 9.54 8.64
N LYS A 296 11.89 8.36 8.46
CA LYS A 296 11.71 7.38 9.56
C LYS A 296 13.06 6.91 10.12
N GLY A 297 14.02 6.63 9.25
CA GLY A 297 15.37 6.25 9.63
C GLY A 297 16.07 7.33 10.46
N GLY A 298 15.96 8.60 10.04
CA GLY A 298 16.49 9.71 10.83
C GLY A 298 15.81 9.87 12.18
N ALA A 299 14.48 9.74 12.23
CA ALA A 299 13.73 9.82 13.49
C ALA A 299 14.08 8.67 14.45
N ALA A 300 14.36 7.47 13.93
CA ALA A 300 14.72 6.31 14.73
C ALA A 300 16.07 6.45 15.47
N GLU A 301 16.97 7.31 14.99
CA GLU A 301 18.27 7.59 15.64
C GLU A 301 18.18 8.65 16.74
N LEU A 302 17.05 9.34 16.88
CA LEU A 302 16.88 10.36 17.92
C LEU A 302 16.78 9.75 19.34
N PRO A 303 15.95 8.72 19.63
CA PRO A 303 15.93 8.11 20.95
C PRO A 303 17.29 7.53 21.40
N PRO A 304 18.02 6.75 20.56
CA PRO A 304 19.37 6.29 20.90
C PRO A 304 20.36 7.42 21.17
N PHE A 305 20.24 8.57 20.49
CA PHE A 305 21.08 9.73 20.74
C PHE A 305 20.90 10.27 22.16
N TRP A 306 19.66 10.43 22.64
CA TRP A 306 19.40 10.92 24.00
C TRP A 306 19.96 9.95 25.06
N ASP A 307 19.74 8.66 24.88
CA ASP A 307 20.20 7.61 25.80
C ASP A 307 21.73 7.49 25.84
N SER A 308 22.37 7.35 24.67
CA SER A 308 23.82 7.16 24.55
C SER A 308 24.63 8.34 25.10
N ASN A 309 24.06 9.55 25.04
CA ASN A 309 24.69 10.77 25.56
C ASN A 309 24.26 11.08 27.00
N LYS A 310 23.43 10.24 27.64
CA LYS A 310 22.91 10.41 29.00
C LYS A 310 22.23 11.77 29.21
N LEU A 311 21.47 12.20 28.21
CA LEU A 311 20.74 13.47 28.20
C LEU A 311 19.28 13.24 28.57
N THR A 312 18.60 14.29 29.02
CA THR A 312 17.15 14.22 29.27
C THR A 312 16.41 14.04 27.94
N PRO A 313 15.71 12.91 27.73
CA PRO A 313 14.98 12.68 26.49
C PRO A 313 13.69 13.52 26.44
N PRO A 314 13.04 13.59 25.28
CA PRO A 314 11.71 14.18 25.15
C PRO A 314 10.71 13.60 26.14
N VAL A 315 9.84 14.48 26.62
CA VAL A 315 8.84 14.06 27.58
C VAL A 315 7.84 13.09 26.96
N LYS A 316 7.51 12.02 27.69
CA LYS A 316 6.48 11.07 27.25
C LYS A 316 5.10 11.69 27.24
N LEU A 317 4.39 11.44 26.14
CA LEU A 317 3.04 11.89 25.86
C LEU A 317 2.09 10.68 25.99
N TYR A 318 1.88 10.24 27.23
CA TYR A 318 1.05 9.09 27.57
C TYR A 318 -0.37 9.23 27.01
N ASN A 319 -1.03 8.13 26.64
CA ASN A 319 -2.49 8.16 26.52
C ASN A 319 -3.11 8.14 27.93
N ARG A 320 -4.42 8.38 28.02
CA ARG A 320 -5.14 8.47 29.31
C ARG A 320 -4.92 7.24 30.21
N ASP A 321 -4.97 6.05 29.62
CA ASP A 321 -4.88 4.81 30.40
C ASP A 321 -3.44 4.54 30.85
N ASN A 322 -2.46 4.84 29.99
CA ASN A 322 -1.05 4.75 30.33
C ASN A 322 -0.66 5.80 31.38
N GLU A 323 -1.23 7.00 31.35
CA GLU A 323 -0.98 8.00 32.38
C GLU A 323 -1.52 7.54 33.74
N ALA A 324 -2.73 6.99 33.78
CA ALA A 324 -3.30 6.40 34.98
C ALA A 324 -2.45 5.22 35.50
N ALA A 325 -2.02 4.35 34.57
CA ALA A 325 -1.16 3.21 34.90
C ALA A 325 0.22 3.64 35.41
N ALA A 326 0.83 4.69 34.84
CA ALA A 326 2.12 5.23 35.29
C ALA A 326 2.02 5.89 36.68
N LYS A 327 0.92 6.58 36.98
CA LYS A 327 0.73 7.29 38.26
C LYS A 327 0.31 6.37 39.42
N GLY A 328 -0.46 5.32 39.15
CA GLY A 328 -1.09 4.52 40.21
C GLY A 328 -1.28 3.04 39.91
N GLY A 329 -0.73 2.54 38.79
CA GLY A 329 -0.76 1.12 38.44
C GLY A 329 0.20 0.27 39.28
N SER A 330 0.10 -1.06 39.15
CA SER A 330 1.12 -1.96 39.68
C SER A 330 2.48 -1.71 39.02
N SER A 331 3.58 -2.15 39.63
CA SER A 331 4.93 -1.99 39.05
C SER A 331 5.02 -2.48 37.60
N VAL A 332 4.36 -3.60 37.26
CA VAL A 332 4.28 -4.12 35.89
C VAL A 332 3.47 -3.20 34.96
N ALA A 333 2.38 -2.61 35.45
CA ALA A 333 1.56 -1.69 34.68
C ALA A 333 2.27 -0.35 34.44
N GLN A 334 3.03 0.13 35.43
CA GLN A 334 3.89 1.30 35.32
C GLN A 334 5.00 1.06 34.29
N GLU A 335 5.71 -0.05 34.40
CA GLU A 335 6.77 -0.44 33.45
C GLU A 335 6.23 -0.61 32.03
N ARG A 336 5.05 -1.24 31.87
CA ARG A 336 4.39 -1.34 30.56
C ARG A 336 4.03 0.04 30.01
N ALA A 337 3.37 0.88 30.82
CA ALA A 337 2.97 2.23 30.41
C ALA A 337 4.18 3.07 30.00
N GLU A 338 5.29 2.92 30.70
CA GLU A 338 6.56 3.54 30.37
C GLU A 338 7.10 3.02 29.04
N ASN A 339 7.16 1.71 28.83
CA ASN A 339 7.73 1.11 27.63
C ASN A 339 6.91 1.37 26.34
N VAL A 340 5.59 1.47 26.44
CA VAL A 340 4.72 1.66 25.25
C VAL A 340 4.42 3.13 24.93
N SER A 341 4.73 4.05 25.84
CA SER A 341 4.42 5.48 25.62
C SER A 341 5.60 6.20 24.95
N GLU A 342 5.27 6.92 23.89
CA GLU A 342 6.24 7.67 23.08
C GLU A 342 6.26 9.15 23.46
N GLY A 343 7.38 9.81 23.16
CA GLY A 343 7.55 11.27 23.24
C GLY A 343 8.15 11.82 21.95
N GLY A 344 8.55 13.08 21.95
CA GLY A 344 9.34 13.67 20.87
C GLY A 344 8.54 14.16 19.67
N ALA A 345 9.26 14.60 18.64
CA ALA A 345 8.72 15.39 17.54
C ALA A 345 7.65 14.65 16.72
N ILE A 346 7.91 13.38 16.38
CA ILE A 346 6.98 12.56 15.58
C ILE A 346 5.66 12.34 16.33
N LYS A 347 5.74 12.06 17.65
CA LYS A 347 4.56 11.86 18.47
C LYS A 347 3.75 13.14 18.58
N LEU A 348 4.42 14.26 18.89
CA LEU A 348 3.76 15.56 19.00
C LEU A 348 3.10 15.98 17.67
N ALA A 349 3.79 15.83 16.53
CA ALA A 349 3.23 16.12 15.21
C ALA A 349 1.98 15.27 14.88
N SER A 350 1.95 14.02 15.36
CA SER A 350 0.79 13.12 15.18
C SER A 350 -0.40 13.52 16.07
N LEU A 351 -0.14 13.92 17.31
CA LEU A 351 -1.17 14.44 18.22
C LEU A 351 -1.70 15.79 17.74
N ALA A 352 -0.82 16.67 17.28
CA ALA A 352 -1.16 17.96 16.70
C ALA A 352 -2.01 17.80 15.43
N GLY A 353 -1.71 16.82 14.57
CA GLY A 353 -2.59 16.50 13.43
C GLY A 353 -3.95 15.97 13.88
N SER A 354 -3.98 15.10 14.89
CA SER A 354 -5.25 14.63 15.47
C SER A 354 -6.06 15.76 16.09
N LEU A 355 -5.42 16.87 16.49
CA LEU A 355 -6.11 18.03 17.05
C LEU A 355 -6.47 19.07 15.98
N PHE A 356 -5.54 19.48 15.12
CA PHE A 356 -5.68 20.60 14.19
C PHE A 356 -5.95 20.20 12.73
N ASN A 357 -5.87 18.91 12.39
CA ASN A 357 -6.26 18.34 11.07
C ASN A 357 -6.68 16.86 11.19
N HIS A 358 -7.72 16.60 11.98
CA HIS A 358 -8.18 15.25 12.31
C HIS A 358 -8.80 14.56 11.08
N LYS A 359 -8.66 13.23 11.00
CA LYS A 359 -9.16 12.38 9.89
C LYS A 359 -10.69 12.27 9.79
N ASP A 360 -11.38 12.50 10.90
CA ASP A 360 -12.84 12.60 11.01
C ASP A 360 -13.21 14.07 10.99
N ASP A 361 -13.96 14.47 9.96
CA ASP A 361 -14.36 15.86 9.70
C ASP A 361 -15.28 16.44 10.81
N LYS A 362 -15.78 15.61 11.75
CA LYS A 362 -16.58 16.04 12.90
C LYS A 362 -15.78 16.27 14.19
N LYS A 363 -14.51 15.89 14.23
CA LYS A 363 -13.66 15.95 15.43
C LYS A 363 -12.47 16.85 15.20
N GLY A 364 -11.91 17.38 16.28
CA GLY A 364 -10.74 18.25 16.27
C GLY A 364 -11.10 19.73 16.35
N LEU A 365 -10.08 20.58 16.20
CA LEU A 365 -10.10 22.03 16.29
C LEU A 365 -9.76 22.67 14.93
N GLN A 366 -9.93 21.96 13.81
CA GLN A 366 -9.45 22.39 12.48
C GLN A 366 -9.98 23.77 12.08
N ASP A 367 -11.28 23.98 12.22
CA ASP A 367 -11.89 25.25 11.82
C ASP A 367 -11.65 26.33 12.87
N THR A 368 -11.65 25.98 14.16
CA THR A 368 -11.22 26.88 15.25
C THR A 368 -9.80 27.39 15.01
N HIS A 369 -8.86 26.50 14.70
CA HIS A 369 -7.48 26.81 14.34
C HIS A 369 -7.40 27.74 13.13
N LYS A 370 -8.12 27.41 12.04
CA LYS A 370 -8.13 28.27 10.83
C LYS A 370 -8.65 29.67 11.13
N ILE A 371 -9.75 29.80 11.85
CA ILE A 371 -10.35 31.09 12.20
C ILE A 371 -9.39 31.88 13.08
N TYR A 372 -8.78 31.24 14.07
CA TYR A 372 -7.82 31.86 14.98
C TYR A 372 -6.59 32.41 14.22
N PHE A 373 -6.02 31.59 13.34
CA PHE A 373 -4.86 31.99 12.55
C PHE A 373 -5.21 33.05 11.50
N GLU A 374 -6.40 32.98 10.90
CA GLU A 374 -6.87 34.01 9.96
C GLU A 374 -7.04 35.36 10.63
N GLU A 375 -7.54 35.41 11.86
CA GLU A 375 -7.65 36.64 12.65
C GLU A 375 -6.27 37.23 12.99
N ARG A 376 -5.29 36.40 13.35
CA ARG A 376 -3.94 36.86 13.77
C ARG A 376 -2.98 37.13 12.63
N LEU A 377 -3.07 36.38 11.54
CA LEU A 377 -2.14 36.44 10.41
C LEU A 377 -2.73 37.16 9.19
N GLY A 378 -4.05 37.34 9.14
CA GLY A 378 -4.77 37.91 8.00
C GLY A 378 -4.99 36.91 6.84
N TYR A 379 -4.65 35.64 7.04
CA TYR A 379 -4.88 34.56 6.07
C TYR A 379 -5.05 33.21 6.76
N SER A 380 -5.84 32.32 6.14
CA SER A 380 -6.10 30.99 6.68
C SER A 380 -4.89 30.06 6.51
N VAL A 381 -4.51 29.39 7.60
CA VAL A 381 -3.45 28.38 7.60
C VAL A 381 -4.06 26.99 7.80
N LYS A 382 -3.65 26.03 6.97
CA LYS A 382 -4.07 24.63 7.09
C LYS A 382 -2.94 23.80 7.68
N PHE A 383 -3.18 23.20 8.84
CA PHE A 383 -2.21 22.33 9.47
C PHE A 383 -1.88 21.10 8.57
N PRO A 384 -0.61 20.66 8.51
CA PRO A 384 -0.21 19.48 7.72
C PRO A 384 -0.99 18.21 8.06
N ASP A 385 -1.24 17.36 7.05
CA ASP A 385 -2.14 16.20 7.14
C ASP A 385 -1.42 14.94 7.67
N THR A 386 -0.95 14.99 8.92
CA THR A 386 -0.24 13.86 9.57
C THR A 386 -1.18 12.70 9.90
N SER A 387 -2.49 12.96 10.06
CA SER A 387 -3.53 11.95 10.33
C SER A 387 -3.76 10.94 9.19
N ASN A 388 -3.35 11.28 7.97
CA ASN A 388 -3.50 10.43 6.77
C ASN A 388 -2.14 9.98 6.19
N THR A 389 -1.05 10.09 6.97
CA THR A 389 0.30 9.63 6.58
C THR A 389 0.76 10.17 5.23
N ARG A 390 0.46 11.44 4.92
CA ARG A 390 0.93 12.04 3.67
C ARG A 390 2.45 12.19 3.71
N PHE A 391 3.11 12.00 2.56
CA PHE A 391 4.54 12.26 2.43
C PHE A 391 4.91 13.66 2.94
N GLN A 392 6.04 13.74 3.64
CA GLN A 392 6.56 14.96 4.28
C GLN A 392 5.67 15.56 5.38
N SER A 393 4.47 15.02 5.68
CA SER A 393 3.52 15.69 6.58
C SER A 393 4.05 15.90 8.00
N HIS A 394 4.80 14.96 8.57
CA HIS A 394 5.41 15.11 9.90
C HIS A 394 6.54 16.13 9.91
N LEU A 395 7.32 16.20 8.83
CA LEU A 395 8.37 17.22 8.67
C LEU A 395 7.75 18.62 8.55
N GLU A 396 6.70 18.75 7.74
CA GLU A 396 5.92 19.98 7.57
C GLU A 396 5.26 20.40 8.88
N ALA A 397 4.70 19.46 9.64
CA ALA A 397 4.09 19.72 10.94
C ALA A 397 5.13 20.23 11.94
N ALA A 398 6.34 19.67 11.96
CA ALA A 398 7.43 20.18 12.79
C ALA A 398 7.79 21.62 12.42
N ALA A 399 7.94 21.92 11.13
CA ALA A 399 8.22 23.28 10.67
C ALA A 399 7.09 24.26 11.03
N GLU A 400 5.84 23.86 10.82
CA GLU A 400 4.64 24.64 11.12
C GLU A 400 4.52 24.98 12.61
N LEU A 401 4.65 23.97 13.48
CA LEU A 401 4.56 24.14 14.91
C LEU A 401 5.67 25.04 15.45
N LEU A 402 6.89 24.98 14.90
CA LEU A 402 7.97 25.86 15.31
C LEU A 402 7.74 27.30 14.87
N VAL A 403 7.36 27.53 13.62
CA VAL A 403 7.14 28.89 13.06
C VAL A 403 6.07 29.63 13.84
N HIS A 404 4.99 28.93 14.21
CA HIS A 404 3.84 29.52 14.89
C HIS A 404 3.71 29.05 16.34
N LEU A 405 4.81 28.65 16.99
CA LEU A 405 4.82 28.08 18.34
C LEU A 405 4.01 28.91 19.36
N PRO A 406 4.19 30.24 19.45
CA PRO A 406 3.41 31.05 20.39
C PRO A 406 1.90 31.02 20.09
N LEU A 407 1.51 31.08 18.80
CA LEU A 407 0.10 31.08 18.40
C LEU A 407 -0.58 29.74 18.70
N TYR A 408 0.12 28.62 18.55
CA TYR A 408 -0.42 27.32 18.94
C TYR A 408 -0.61 27.20 20.45
N ILE A 409 0.33 27.74 21.24
CA ILE A 409 0.22 27.77 22.70
C ILE A 409 -0.97 28.64 23.12
N ASP A 410 -1.10 29.85 22.58
CA ASP A 410 -2.18 30.79 22.89
C ASP A 410 -3.54 30.22 22.47
N LEU A 411 -3.65 29.63 21.28
CA LEU A 411 -4.87 28.95 20.82
C LEU A 411 -5.31 27.85 21.80
N LEU A 412 -4.38 27.04 22.31
CA LEU A 412 -4.72 25.99 23.26
C LEU A 412 -5.22 26.58 24.58
N LEU A 413 -4.62 27.67 25.06
CA LEU A 413 -5.07 28.37 26.26
C LEU A 413 -6.49 28.94 26.08
N ASP A 414 -6.78 29.58 24.95
CA ASP A 414 -8.13 30.09 24.63
C ASP A 414 -9.15 28.94 24.55
N VAL A 415 -8.77 27.81 23.95
CA VAL A 415 -9.62 26.61 23.89
C VAL A 415 -9.86 26.01 25.28
N ARG A 416 -8.87 26.02 26.18
CA ARG A 416 -9.05 25.60 27.58
C ARG A 416 -10.01 26.52 28.31
N ASP A 417 -9.80 27.83 28.20
CA ASP A 417 -10.49 28.85 28.99
C ASP A 417 -11.93 29.06 28.52
N SER A 418 -12.22 28.73 27.25
CA SER A 418 -13.59 28.72 26.70
C SER A 418 -14.46 27.56 27.18
N LYS A 419 -13.90 26.53 27.81
CA LYS A 419 -14.66 25.36 28.29
C LYS A 419 -15.23 25.62 29.67
N GLU A 420 -16.44 25.12 29.92
CA GLU A 420 -17.06 25.15 31.25
C GLU A 420 -16.17 24.52 32.34
N SER A 421 -15.45 23.45 31.98
CA SER A 421 -14.52 22.78 32.90
C SER A 421 -13.26 23.58 33.24
N GLY A 422 -12.91 24.59 32.42
CA GLY A 422 -11.65 25.34 32.53
C GLY A 422 -10.37 24.50 32.39
N ASN A 423 -10.47 23.25 31.92
CA ASN A 423 -9.37 22.29 31.90
C ASN A 423 -9.13 21.76 30.47
N PHE A 424 -7.87 21.39 30.21
CA PHE A 424 -7.51 20.67 29.00
C PHE A 424 -8.12 19.27 29.02
N ASN A 425 -8.53 18.77 27.85
CA ASN A 425 -8.65 17.32 27.69
C ASN A 425 -7.25 16.69 27.57
N HIS A 426 -7.17 15.37 27.69
CA HIS A 426 -5.87 14.68 27.71
C HIS A 426 -5.06 14.90 26.42
N LEU A 427 -5.71 14.96 25.26
CA LEU A 427 -5.03 15.19 23.98
C LEU A 427 -4.43 16.60 23.92
N GLU A 428 -5.21 17.61 24.25
CA GLU A 428 -4.78 19.02 24.31
C GLU A 428 -3.64 19.20 25.31
N HIS A 429 -3.75 18.60 26.50
CA HIS A 429 -2.71 18.68 27.51
C HIS A 429 -1.39 18.07 27.01
N ASN A 430 -1.43 16.93 26.32
CA ASN A 430 -0.23 16.34 25.72
C ASN A 430 0.38 17.23 24.64
N VAL A 431 -0.44 17.81 23.76
CA VAL A 431 0.05 18.74 22.74
C VAL A 431 0.68 19.97 23.41
N PHE A 432 -0.02 20.59 24.37
CA PHE A 432 0.47 21.73 25.12
C PHE A 432 1.79 21.42 25.83
N LYS A 433 1.88 20.27 26.50
CA LYS A 433 3.08 19.79 27.19
C LYS A 433 4.25 19.60 26.22
N GLY A 434 4.02 18.97 25.06
CA GLY A 434 5.06 18.77 24.05
C GLY A 434 5.55 20.09 23.44
N LEU A 435 4.69 21.08 23.26
CA LEU A 435 5.08 22.41 22.75
C LEU A 435 5.96 23.22 23.71
N HIS A 436 5.99 22.84 25.00
CA HIS A 436 6.88 23.45 26.00
C HIS A 436 8.16 22.64 26.25
N ASP A 437 8.28 21.44 25.67
CA ASP A 437 9.36 20.51 25.96
C ASP A 437 10.58 20.78 25.07
N THR A 438 11.66 21.30 25.66
CA THR A 438 12.89 21.68 24.93
C THR A 438 13.50 20.52 24.11
N PRO A 439 13.62 19.27 24.61
CA PRO A 439 14.08 18.16 23.80
C PRO A 439 13.15 17.85 22.62
N THR A 440 11.82 17.88 22.80
CA THR A 440 10.86 17.74 21.68
C THR A 440 11.05 18.83 20.62
N LEU A 441 11.20 20.09 21.03
CA LEU A 441 11.46 21.20 20.10
C LEU A 441 12.83 21.06 19.39
N THR A 442 13.82 20.48 20.07
CA THR A 442 15.14 20.17 19.51
C THR A 442 15.03 19.16 18.37
N GLU A 443 14.26 18.08 18.58
CA GLU A 443 13.98 17.11 17.52
C GLU A 443 13.23 17.74 16.35
N MET A 444 12.20 18.56 16.61
CA MET A 444 11.45 19.27 15.56
C MET A 444 12.36 20.13 14.70
N ALA A 445 13.31 20.84 15.31
CA ALA A 445 14.27 21.67 14.60
C ALA A 445 15.18 20.83 13.67
N ALA A 446 15.60 19.64 14.10
CA ALA A 446 16.35 18.71 13.24
C ALA A 446 15.52 18.22 12.05
N LEU A 447 14.25 17.84 12.27
CA LEU A 447 13.30 17.46 11.22
C LEU A 447 13.08 18.61 10.21
N THR A 448 12.85 19.83 10.70
CA THR A 448 12.68 21.03 9.87
C THR A 448 13.91 21.32 9.01
N MET A 449 15.11 21.16 9.56
CA MET A 449 16.34 21.35 8.80
C MET A 449 16.52 20.28 7.72
N TYR A 450 16.19 19.01 8.02
CA TYR A 450 16.18 17.95 7.01
C TYR A 450 15.13 18.21 5.90
N LEU A 451 13.95 18.71 6.27
CA LEU A 451 12.90 19.11 5.31
C LEU A 451 13.44 20.07 4.26
N LEU A 452 14.10 21.14 4.74
CA LEU A 452 14.61 22.23 3.93
C LEU A 452 15.85 21.82 3.11
N ALA A 453 16.76 21.06 3.72
CA ALA A 453 18.05 20.70 3.13
C ALA A 453 17.94 19.55 2.11
N ILE A 454 17.10 18.55 2.36
CA ILE A 454 17.02 17.31 1.58
C ILE A 454 15.64 17.11 0.98
N SER A 455 14.61 17.04 1.84
CA SER A 455 13.28 16.54 1.45
C SER A 455 12.63 17.39 0.36
N TYR A 456 12.58 18.71 0.53
CA TYR A 456 12.06 19.63 -0.49
C TYR A 456 12.85 19.61 -1.80
N PRO A 457 14.19 19.80 -1.81
CA PRO A 457 14.99 19.66 -3.03
C PRO A 457 14.79 18.34 -3.76
N TYR A 458 14.72 17.22 -3.02
CA TYR A 458 14.50 15.91 -3.59
C TYR A 458 13.11 15.80 -4.23
N MET A 459 12.06 16.17 -3.48
CA MET A 459 10.67 16.08 -3.94
C MET A 459 10.38 17.01 -5.13
N ARG A 460 11.01 18.18 -5.18
CA ARG A 460 10.97 19.10 -6.33
C ARG A 460 11.49 18.44 -7.62
N THR A 461 12.47 17.54 -7.51
CA THR A 461 13.07 16.85 -8.65
C THR A 461 12.25 15.64 -9.08
N VAL A 462 11.77 14.82 -8.12
CA VAL A 462 11.08 13.57 -8.47
C VAL A 462 9.60 13.75 -8.80
N ARG A 463 8.94 14.82 -8.31
CA ARG A 463 7.53 15.14 -8.61
C ARG A 463 7.34 16.03 -9.85
N THR A 464 8.32 16.11 -10.74
CA THR A 464 8.13 16.82 -12.01
C THR A 464 6.99 16.17 -12.81
N SER A 465 6.18 17.01 -13.46
CA SER A 465 4.98 16.57 -14.18
C SER A 465 5.02 17.00 -15.65
N GLY A 466 4.06 16.50 -16.43
CA GLY A 466 3.98 16.78 -17.86
C GLY A 466 5.15 16.18 -18.63
N GLU A 467 5.69 16.94 -19.57
CA GLU A 467 6.79 16.52 -20.45
C GLU A 467 8.12 16.34 -19.70
N ASN A 468 8.27 16.99 -18.54
CA ASN A 468 9.47 16.93 -17.70
C ASN A 468 9.41 15.83 -16.63
N ARG A 469 8.44 14.90 -16.73
CA ARG A 469 8.25 13.85 -15.72
C ARG A 469 9.50 12.99 -15.58
N ALA A 470 9.97 12.83 -14.36
CA ALA A 470 11.18 12.05 -14.06
C ALA A 470 10.99 10.55 -14.35
N ASN A 471 11.91 9.98 -15.12
CA ASN A 471 12.09 8.54 -15.25
C ASN A 471 12.94 8.03 -14.06
N ALA A 472 12.43 7.05 -13.32
CA ALA A 472 13.10 6.49 -12.15
C ALA A 472 14.50 5.96 -12.47
N LEU A 473 14.75 5.54 -13.72
CA LEU A 473 16.02 4.98 -14.19
C LEU A 473 17.13 6.02 -14.37
N GLU A 474 16.80 7.31 -14.37
CA GLU A 474 17.73 8.43 -14.59
C GLU A 474 18.14 9.11 -13.28
N LEU A 475 17.68 8.57 -12.13
CA LEU A 475 17.84 9.21 -10.82
C LEU A 475 19.08 8.80 -10.05
N THR A 476 19.97 7.96 -10.61
CA THR A 476 21.21 7.53 -9.94
C THR A 476 22.02 8.73 -9.43
N SER A 477 22.21 9.74 -10.28
CA SER A 477 22.98 10.94 -9.90
C SER A 477 22.30 11.75 -8.79
N LEU A 478 20.96 11.81 -8.77
CA LEU A 478 20.19 12.45 -7.72
C LEU A 478 20.36 11.69 -6.39
N HIS A 479 20.28 10.37 -6.39
CA HIS A 479 20.47 9.56 -5.19
C HIS A 479 21.89 9.64 -4.63
N GLU A 480 22.92 9.65 -5.49
CA GLU A 480 24.29 9.94 -5.05
C GLU A 480 24.43 11.34 -4.46
N LYS A 481 23.76 12.33 -5.06
CA LYS A 481 23.76 13.70 -4.55
C LYS A 481 23.11 13.80 -3.17
N VAL A 482 22.00 13.11 -2.92
CA VAL A 482 21.36 13.04 -1.60
C VAL A 482 22.31 12.45 -0.56
N LYS A 483 22.89 11.28 -0.83
CA LYS A 483 23.83 10.60 0.09
C LYS A 483 25.04 11.47 0.40
N ARG A 484 25.62 12.10 -0.63
CA ARG A 484 26.73 13.03 -0.48
C ARG A 484 26.35 14.24 0.36
N HIS A 485 25.19 14.84 0.13
CA HIS A 485 24.74 16.00 0.90
C HIS A 485 24.50 15.65 2.36
N CYS A 486 23.89 14.49 2.66
CA CYS A 486 23.77 14.01 4.03
C CYS A 486 25.14 13.87 4.70
N THR A 487 26.12 13.29 4.01
CA THR A 487 27.50 13.14 4.52
C THR A 487 28.13 14.50 4.84
N ILE A 488 28.00 15.47 3.93
CA ILE A 488 28.52 16.84 4.11
C ILE A 488 27.89 17.50 5.35
N ILE A 489 26.58 17.36 5.57
CA ILE A 489 25.90 17.91 6.75
C ILE A 489 26.32 17.19 8.04
N ILE A 490 26.55 15.88 8.00
CA ILE A 490 27.04 15.10 9.16
C ILE A 490 28.44 15.58 9.57
N GLU A 491 29.32 15.79 8.60
CA GLU A 491 30.69 16.25 8.82
C GLU A 491 30.75 17.72 9.25
N ASN A 492 29.87 18.56 8.70
CA ASN A 492 29.80 19.98 8.97
C ASN A 492 28.36 20.50 9.13
N PRO A 493 27.73 20.28 10.30
CA PRO A 493 26.34 20.71 10.54
C PRO A 493 26.19 22.23 10.61
N ASP A 494 27.30 22.98 10.71
CA ASP A 494 27.29 24.45 10.66
C ASP A 494 26.81 25.00 9.31
N LEU A 495 26.82 24.18 8.25
CA LEU A 495 26.16 24.51 6.98
C LEU A 495 24.65 24.74 7.11
N LEU A 496 24.03 24.28 8.20
CA LEU A 496 22.63 24.53 8.54
C LEU A 496 22.45 25.29 9.86
N LEU A 497 23.42 25.28 10.76
CA LEU A 497 23.32 25.81 12.12
C LEU A 497 24.07 27.12 12.36
N HIS A 498 25.06 27.46 11.53
CA HIS A 498 25.78 28.72 11.70
C HIS A 498 24.87 29.92 11.38
N PRO A 499 25.00 31.06 12.07
CA PRO A 499 24.20 32.26 11.77
C PRO A 499 24.32 32.74 10.31
N GLU A 500 25.49 32.56 9.72
CA GLU A 500 25.78 32.89 8.31
C GLU A 500 25.47 31.72 7.33
N ALA A 501 24.81 30.66 7.79
CA ALA A 501 24.43 29.55 6.92
C ALA A 501 23.44 30.03 5.84
N THR A 502 23.72 29.68 4.58
CA THR A 502 22.89 30.07 3.44
C THR A 502 22.37 28.85 2.69
N TYR A 503 21.29 29.06 1.92
CA TYR A 503 20.72 28.01 1.09
C TYR A 503 21.70 27.47 0.04
N SER A 504 22.68 28.28 -0.40
CA SER A 504 23.62 27.91 -1.47
C SER A 504 24.45 26.66 -1.13
N THR A 505 24.79 26.49 0.15
CA THR A 505 25.53 25.33 0.66
C THR A 505 24.68 24.43 1.55
N GLY A 506 23.59 24.96 2.11
CA GLY A 506 22.73 24.21 3.03
C GLY A 506 21.67 23.35 2.33
N THR A 507 21.11 23.78 1.18
CA THR A 507 20.21 22.92 0.39
C THR A 507 20.99 22.02 -0.56
N MET A 508 20.49 20.79 -0.75
CA MET A 508 21.08 19.85 -1.70
C MET A 508 21.13 20.40 -3.12
N ASP A 509 20.13 21.19 -3.54
CA ASP A 509 20.06 21.74 -4.90
C ASP A 509 20.57 23.18 -5.03
N GLY A 510 21.09 23.78 -3.95
CA GLY A 510 21.58 25.15 -3.91
C GLY A 510 20.50 26.20 -4.16
N LYS A 511 19.21 25.82 -4.17
CA LYS A 511 18.08 26.74 -4.35
C LYS A 511 17.61 27.28 -3.01
N VAL A 512 16.89 28.40 -3.06
CA VAL A 512 16.29 29.05 -1.88
C VAL A 512 15.46 28.09 -1.03
N TRP A 513 15.44 28.34 0.28
CA TRP A 513 14.66 27.58 1.25
C TRP A 513 13.19 27.53 0.84
N GLY A 514 12.58 26.33 0.86
CA GLY A 514 11.16 26.18 0.55
C GLY A 514 10.25 26.92 1.54
N ARG A 515 10.71 27.06 2.79
CA ARG A 515 10.09 27.83 3.88
C ARG A 515 11.16 28.65 4.61
N PRO A 516 11.55 29.84 4.11
CA PRO A 516 12.59 30.66 4.73
C PRO A 516 12.27 30.99 6.19
N GLU A 517 11.00 31.21 6.52
CA GLU A 517 10.52 31.50 7.87
C GLU A 517 10.82 30.36 8.86
N ALA A 518 10.76 29.10 8.40
CA ALA A 518 11.08 27.93 9.21
C ALA A 518 12.59 27.85 9.49
N PHE A 519 13.43 28.10 8.48
CA PHE A 519 14.88 28.17 8.64
C PHE A 519 15.28 29.21 9.70
N TYR A 520 14.81 30.45 9.53
CA TYR A 520 15.16 31.54 10.45
C TYR A 520 14.56 31.35 11.85
N THR A 521 13.44 30.63 11.97
CA THR A 521 12.89 30.27 13.28
C THR A 521 13.83 29.32 14.02
N VAL A 522 14.29 28.26 13.38
CA VAL A 522 15.27 27.34 13.98
C VAL A 522 16.57 28.07 14.33
N GLN A 523 17.06 28.96 13.46
CA GLN A 523 18.25 29.79 13.73
C GLN A 523 18.08 30.64 15.00
N ARG A 524 16.94 31.30 15.18
CA ARG A 524 16.64 32.08 16.39
C ARG A 524 16.56 31.21 17.64
N MET A 525 16.06 29.98 17.51
CA MET A 525 15.94 29.03 18.61
C MET A 525 17.24 28.27 18.91
N ALA A 526 18.22 28.27 18.00
CA ALA A 526 19.43 27.44 18.15
C ALA A 526 20.16 27.68 19.48
N GLY A 527 20.19 28.93 19.97
CA GLY A 527 20.79 29.27 21.26
C GLY A 527 20.07 28.72 22.49
N THR A 528 18.78 28.35 22.38
CA THR A 528 17.98 27.76 23.46
C THR A 528 17.81 26.25 23.34
N LEU A 529 18.35 25.63 22.27
CA LEU A 529 18.27 24.20 21.99
C LEU A 529 19.66 23.57 22.12
N PRO A 530 20.14 23.27 23.34
CA PRO A 530 21.54 22.94 23.61
C PRO A 530 22.04 21.66 22.91
N HIS A 531 21.13 20.76 22.54
CA HIS A 531 21.46 19.47 21.93
C HIS A 531 21.16 19.42 20.42
N LEU A 532 20.78 20.55 19.81
CA LEU A 532 20.37 20.62 18.40
C LEU A 532 21.43 20.07 17.44
N ARG A 533 22.71 20.42 17.65
CA ARG A 533 23.81 19.89 16.81
C ARG A 533 23.85 18.36 16.85
N GLY A 534 23.76 17.78 18.04
CA GLY A 534 23.82 16.33 18.21
C GLY A 534 22.61 15.62 17.59
N CYS A 535 21.40 16.12 17.86
CA CYS A 535 20.17 15.60 17.25
C CYS A 535 20.20 15.68 15.72
N MET A 536 20.71 16.79 15.16
CA MET A 536 20.84 16.96 13.71
C MET A 536 21.80 15.91 13.12
N VAL A 537 22.98 15.73 13.71
CA VAL A 537 23.93 14.71 13.24
C VAL A 537 23.34 13.31 13.34
N ALA A 538 22.69 12.97 14.45
CA ALA A 538 22.04 11.68 14.64
C ALA A 538 20.94 11.43 13.58
N PHE A 539 20.07 12.41 13.37
CA PHE A 539 19.01 12.32 12.36
C PHE A 539 19.57 12.10 10.95
N PHE A 540 20.57 12.88 10.55
CA PHE A 540 21.16 12.75 9.21
C PHE A 540 21.91 11.42 9.03
N LYS A 541 22.52 10.85 10.08
CA LYS A 541 23.12 9.51 10.04
C LYS A 541 22.07 8.43 9.78
N GLY A 542 20.96 8.46 10.51
CA GLY A 542 19.84 7.51 10.30
C GLY A 542 19.21 7.64 8.92
N ALA A 543 19.06 8.89 8.44
CA ALA A 543 18.57 9.16 7.10
C ALA A 543 19.55 8.64 6.03
N LEU A 544 20.86 8.89 6.16
CA LEU A 544 21.89 8.43 5.22
C LEU A 544 21.91 6.89 5.10
N ALA A 545 21.98 6.18 6.23
CA ALA A 545 21.96 4.72 6.24
C ALA A 545 20.70 4.16 5.56
N THR A 546 19.58 4.86 5.72
CA THR A 546 18.33 4.49 5.07
C THR A 546 18.33 4.81 3.58
N TRP A 547 18.88 5.94 3.15
CA TRP A 547 19.07 6.25 1.73
C TRP A 547 19.93 5.20 1.04
N GLU A 548 21.03 4.76 1.65
CA GLU A 548 21.88 3.68 1.13
C GLU A 548 21.09 2.38 0.93
N ARG A 549 20.32 1.97 1.92
CA ARG A 549 19.47 0.77 1.83
C ARG A 549 18.38 0.88 0.76
N PHE A 550 17.69 2.01 0.68
CA PHE A 550 16.54 2.22 -0.22
C PHE A 550 16.92 2.71 -1.61
N THR A 551 18.22 2.88 -1.90
CA THR A 551 18.74 3.16 -3.25
C THR A 551 19.67 2.05 -3.73
N ALA A 552 19.66 0.89 -3.07
CA ALA A 552 20.48 -0.26 -3.41
C ALA A 552 20.24 -0.75 -4.85
N GLU A 553 19.05 -0.52 -5.42
CA GLU A 553 18.77 -0.87 -6.82
C GLU A 553 19.56 -0.06 -7.86
N TYR A 554 20.25 1.02 -7.46
CA TYR A 554 21.04 1.89 -8.34
C TYR A 554 22.55 1.70 -8.25
N VAL A 555 23.02 0.81 -7.38
CA VAL A 555 24.46 0.53 -7.18
C VAL A 555 25.07 -0.06 -8.45
N ALA A 556 26.41 0.00 -8.58
CA ALA A 556 27.12 -0.67 -9.66
C ALA A 556 26.71 -2.16 -9.75
N ASP A 557 26.72 -2.71 -10.96
CA ASP A 557 26.34 -4.09 -11.28
C ASP A 557 24.85 -4.46 -11.08
N THR A 558 23.98 -3.50 -10.74
CA THR A 558 22.53 -3.74 -10.74
C THR A 558 21.94 -3.71 -12.15
N PRO A 559 20.72 -4.28 -12.36
CA PRO A 559 20.04 -4.19 -13.63
C PRO A 559 19.93 -2.76 -14.16
N ILE A 560 19.61 -1.78 -13.30
CA ILE A 560 19.48 -0.36 -13.67
C ILE A 560 20.83 0.21 -14.14
N ALA A 561 21.91 -0.02 -13.40
CA ALA A 561 23.23 0.48 -13.75
C ALA A 561 23.77 -0.15 -15.04
N SER A 562 23.39 -1.39 -15.32
CA SER A 562 23.81 -2.15 -16.51
C SER A 562 23.06 -1.78 -17.80
N LEU A 563 22.04 -0.91 -17.73
CA LEU A 563 21.24 -0.53 -18.89
C LEU A 563 22.06 0.28 -19.89
N THR A 564 22.00 -0.14 -21.15
CA THR A 564 22.48 0.67 -22.29
C THR A 564 21.57 1.88 -22.51
N ASP A 565 22.08 2.93 -23.16
CA ASP A 565 21.29 4.12 -23.49
C ASP A 565 20.07 3.79 -24.35
N ASN A 566 20.18 2.80 -25.24
CA ASN A 566 19.06 2.34 -26.05
C ASN A 566 17.97 1.67 -25.19
N GLN A 567 18.35 0.86 -24.19
CA GLN A 567 17.38 0.25 -23.28
C GLN A 567 16.73 1.30 -22.37
N LYS A 568 17.48 2.30 -21.88
CA LYS A 568 16.92 3.41 -21.08
C LYS A 568 15.86 4.19 -21.85
N LYS A 569 16.03 4.39 -23.17
CA LYS A 569 15.04 5.03 -24.03
C LYS A 569 13.76 4.20 -24.25
N LYS A 570 13.79 2.89 -23.99
CA LYS A 570 12.62 2.00 -24.13
C LYS A 570 11.83 1.86 -22.83
N VAL A 571 12.49 2.02 -21.68
CA VAL A 571 11.91 1.76 -20.37
C VAL A 571 11.65 3.08 -19.65
N PHE A 572 10.37 3.38 -19.42
CA PHE A 572 9.98 4.52 -18.60
C PHE A 572 9.25 4.02 -17.35
N ILE A 573 9.85 4.18 -16.17
CA ILE A 573 9.18 3.95 -14.88
C ILE A 573 8.96 5.29 -14.22
N CYS A 574 7.72 5.63 -13.88
CA CYS A 574 7.43 6.87 -13.16
C CYS A 574 8.20 6.90 -11.83
N ALA A 575 8.93 7.98 -11.55
CA ALA A 575 9.66 8.14 -10.29
C ALA A 575 8.75 8.08 -9.05
N THR A 576 7.49 8.49 -9.18
CA THR A 576 6.50 8.50 -8.10
C THR A 576 5.29 7.63 -8.41
N ASN A 577 4.61 7.22 -7.35
CA ASN A 577 3.38 6.45 -7.42
C ASN A 577 2.10 7.33 -7.42
N ASP A 578 2.26 8.65 -7.63
CA ASP A 578 1.17 9.63 -7.49
C ASP A 578 -0.05 9.31 -8.36
N HIS A 579 0.15 8.68 -9.51
CA HIS A 579 -0.95 8.28 -10.41
C HIS A 579 -1.87 7.23 -9.76
N ASN A 580 -1.29 6.23 -9.08
CA ASN A 580 -2.07 5.19 -8.42
C ASN A 580 -2.76 5.73 -7.16
N GLU A 581 -2.02 6.42 -6.29
CA GLU A 581 -2.57 7.05 -5.07
C GLU A 581 -3.65 8.09 -5.41
N GLY A 582 -3.41 8.89 -6.45
CA GLY A 582 -4.35 9.89 -6.95
C GLY A 582 -5.64 9.27 -7.49
N ALA A 583 -5.56 8.13 -8.18
CA ALA A 583 -6.73 7.38 -8.65
C ALA A 583 -7.54 6.84 -7.47
N LEU A 584 -6.89 6.25 -6.47
CA LEU A 584 -7.56 5.73 -5.26
C LEU A 584 -8.17 6.86 -4.41
N GLY A 585 -7.46 7.98 -4.24
CA GLY A 585 -7.96 9.16 -3.57
C GLY A 585 -9.17 9.78 -4.28
N SER A 586 -9.16 9.79 -5.61
CA SER A 586 -10.27 10.23 -6.44
C SER A 586 -11.48 9.30 -6.31
N LEU A 587 -11.27 7.98 -6.31
CA LEU A 587 -12.34 7.00 -6.07
C LEU A 587 -12.96 7.18 -4.68
N ARG A 588 -12.13 7.32 -3.64
CA ARG A 588 -12.59 7.55 -2.26
C ARG A 588 -13.48 8.79 -2.17
N THR A 589 -13.07 9.87 -2.83
CA THR A 589 -13.86 11.12 -2.87
C THR A 589 -15.16 10.96 -3.65
N ALA A 590 -15.12 10.24 -4.78
CA ALA A 590 -16.30 9.96 -5.58
C ALA A 590 -17.34 9.12 -4.81
N LEU A 591 -16.89 8.07 -4.08
CA LEU A 591 -17.77 7.23 -3.25
C LEU A 591 -18.32 7.96 -2.02
N ARG A 592 -17.62 9.00 -1.51
CA ARG A 592 -18.18 9.88 -0.47
C ARG A 592 -19.33 10.73 -1.00
N ARG A 593 -19.17 11.30 -2.21
CA ARG A 593 -20.20 12.14 -2.85
C ARG A 593 -21.39 11.34 -3.38
N ALA A 594 -21.13 10.16 -3.93
CA ALA A 594 -22.12 9.27 -4.52
C ALA A 594 -21.90 7.82 -4.05
N PRO A 595 -22.41 7.42 -2.87
CA PRO A 595 -22.18 6.09 -2.32
C PRO A 595 -22.70 4.92 -3.18
N ASN A 596 -23.70 5.18 -4.03
CA ASN A 596 -24.28 4.18 -4.94
C ASN A 596 -23.57 4.12 -6.31
N LEU A 597 -22.48 4.88 -6.49
CA LEU A 597 -21.69 4.89 -7.71
C LEU A 597 -21.05 3.52 -7.94
N SER A 598 -21.33 2.90 -9.09
CA SER A 598 -20.67 1.64 -9.44
C SER A 598 -19.22 1.86 -9.85
N LEU A 599 -18.34 0.97 -9.42
CA LEU A 599 -16.92 1.00 -9.75
C LEU A 599 -16.69 0.96 -11.26
N ARG A 600 -17.48 0.16 -11.99
CA ARG A 600 -17.43 0.07 -13.45
C ARG A 600 -17.75 1.39 -14.13
N ARG A 601 -18.77 2.12 -13.66
CA ARG A 601 -19.13 3.45 -14.21
C ARG A 601 -18.01 4.44 -13.93
N TRP A 602 -17.49 4.47 -12.70
CA TRP A 602 -16.37 5.33 -12.33
C TRP A 602 -15.10 5.02 -13.16
N ASN A 603 -14.73 3.75 -13.30
CA ASN A 603 -13.61 3.32 -14.15
C ASN A 603 -13.81 3.77 -15.59
N SER A 604 -15.00 3.59 -16.18
CA SER A 604 -15.27 3.99 -17.57
C SER A 604 -15.06 5.49 -17.78
N GLN A 605 -15.56 6.31 -16.84
CA GLN A 605 -15.40 7.76 -16.85
C GLN A 605 -13.93 8.18 -16.68
N MET A 606 -13.22 7.57 -15.72
CA MET A 606 -11.83 7.93 -15.41
C MET A 606 -10.85 7.42 -16.46
N MET A 607 -11.04 6.22 -17.00
CA MET A 607 -10.23 5.69 -18.10
C MET A 607 -10.38 6.58 -19.34
N TYR A 608 -11.62 6.94 -19.73
CA TYR A 608 -11.85 7.85 -20.85
C TYR A 608 -11.14 9.20 -20.66
N LYS A 609 -11.20 9.76 -19.44
CA LYS A 609 -10.55 11.02 -19.07
C LYS A 609 -9.02 10.94 -19.07
N GLN A 610 -8.46 10.01 -18.30
CA GLN A 610 -7.02 9.94 -18.04
C GLN A 610 -6.25 9.40 -19.25
N ASN A 611 -6.85 8.54 -20.06
CA ASN A 611 -6.21 7.96 -21.24
C ASN A 611 -6.32 8.86 -22.49
N GLY A 612 -7.04 9.98 -22.41
CA GLY A 612 -7.27 10.85 -23.58
C GLY A 612 -8.06 10.14 -24.68
N THR A 613 -8.93 9.20 -24.32
CA THR A 613 -9.61 8.29 -25.25
C THR A 613 -10.52 9.01 -26.25
N ARG A 614 -10.93 10.25 -25.96
CA ARG A 614 -11.65 11.09 -26.93
C ARG A 614 -10.91 11.18 -28.27
N GLY A 615 -9.61 11.45 -28.24
CA GLY A 615 -8.79 11.55 -29.44
C GLY A 615 -8.76 10.23 -30.21
N TYR A 616 -8.51 9.12 -29.51
CA TYR A 616 -8.52 7.77 -30.09
C TYR A 616 -9.85 7.40 -30.77
N ILE A 617 -11.00 7.74 -30.17
CA ILE A 617 -12.30 7.49 -30.79
C ILE A 617 -12.43 8.27 -32.11
N LYS A 618 -11.99 9.53 -32.14
CA LYS A 618 -12.07 10.39 -33.32
C LYS A 618 -11.15 9.98 -34.45
N THR A 619 -9.98 9.42 -34.12
CA THR A 619 -8.93 9.15 -35.10
C THR A 619 -8.92 7.68 -35.56
N VAL A 620 -9.14 6.74 -34.63
CA VAL A 620 -9.01 5.31 -34.90
C VAL A 620 -10.36 4.61 -35.03
N LEU A 621 -11.32 4.91 -34.15
CA LEU A 621 -12.63 4.24 -34.17
C LEU A 621 -13.65 4.91 -35.10
N THR A 622 -13.22 5.37 -36.27
CA THR A 622 -14.08 6.14 -37.21
C THR A 622 -15.08 5.25 -37.96
N LEU A 623 -14.82 3.94 -38.05
CA LEU A 623 -15.67 3.02 -38.80
C LEU A 623 -16.98 2.73 -38.08
N THR A 624 -18.08 2.68 -38.82
CA THR A 624 -19.43 2.45 -38.27
C THR A 624 -19.56 1.11 -37.53
N HIS A 625 -18.74 0.10 -37.88
CA HIS A 625 -18.78 -1.18 -37.21
C HIS A 625 -18.10 -1.14 -35.83
N HIS A 626 -17.03 -0.34 -35.63
CA HIS A 626 -16.44 -0.08 -34.31
C HIS A 626 -17.43 0.62 -33.39
N GLN A 627 -18.10 1.68 -33.87
CA GLN A 627 -19.11 2.39 -33.09
C GLN A 627 -20.29 1.50 -32.71
N ARG A 628 -20.73 0.63 -33.64
CA ARG A 628 -21.75 -0.40 -33.34
C ARG A 628 -21.25 -1.43 -32.33
N PHE A 629 -19.99 -1.82 -32.39
CA PHE A 629 -19.38 -2.73 -31.43
C PHE A 629 -19.43 -2.14 -30.01
N LEU A 630 -18.95 -0.91 -29.80
CA LEU A 630 -18.97 -0.25 -28.48
C LEU A 630 -20.37 -0.30 -27.84
N ARG A 631 -21.39 0.08 -28.62
CA ARG A 631 -22.79 0.08 -28.19
C ARG A 631 -23.32 -1.32 -27.84
N ARG A 632 -22.96 -2.34 -28.64
CA ARG A 632 -23.37 -3.73 -28.41
C ARG A 632 -22.67 -4.32 -27.20
N GLU A 633 -21.38 -4.05 -27.06
CA GLU A 633 -20.55 -4.59 -25.99
C GLU A 633 -21.00 -4.06 -24.63
N VAL A 634 -21.30 -2.76 -24.51
CA VAL A 634 -21.87 -2.21 -23.27
C VAL A 634 -23.20 -2.91 -22.90
N ARG A 635 -24.07 -3.16 -23.88
CA ARG A 635 -25.33 -3.89 -23.62
C ARG A 635 -25.11 -5.33 -23.19
N ARG A 636 -24.12 -6.02 -23.77
CA ARG A 636 -23.71 -7.38 -23.39
C ARG A 636 -23.24 -7.40 -21.93
N ILE A 637 -22.30 -6.51 -21.59
CA ILE A 637 -21.72 -6.47 -20.24
C ILE A 637 -22.76 -6.04 -19.18
N ASP A 638 -23.67 -5.11 -19.50
CA ASP A 638 -24.80 -4.78 -18.62
C ASP A 638 -25.66 -6.03 -18.28
N GLY A 639 -25.79 -6.97 -19.22
CA GLY A 639 -26.49 -8.23 -19.02
C GLY A 639 -25.77 -9.23 -18.12
N LEU A 640 -24.43 -9.15 -18.01
CA LEU A 640 -23.61 -10.11 -17.27
C LEU A 640 -23.68 -9.96 -15.74
N LYS A 641 -24.23 -8.85 -15.23
CA LYS A 641 -24.37 -8.58 -13.77
C LYS A 641 -23.07 -8.81 -12.97
N ILE A 642 -21.92 -8.46 -13.55
CA ILE A 642 -20.56 -8.74 -13.02
C ILE A 642 -20.41 -8.27 -11.56
N ASP A 643 -20.91 -7.07 -11.23
CA ASP A 643 -20.86 -6.52 -9.86
C ASP A 643 -21.57 -7.40 -8.82
N ARG A 644 -22.60 -8.16 -9.22
CA ARG A 644 -23.28 -9.12 -8.33
C ARG A 644 -22.39 -10.33 -8.05
N SER A 645 -21.77 -10.89 -9.08
CA SER A 645 -20.84 -12.03 -8.94
C SER A 645 -19.65 -11.68 -8.04
N PHE A 646 -19.07 -10.50 -8.21
CA PHE A 646 -17.99 -10.04 -7.34
C PHE A 646 -18.40 -9.97 -5.86
N ARG A 647 -19.56 -9.36 -5.56
CA ARG A 647 -20.08 -9.27 -4.18
C ARG A 647 -20.29 -10.65 -3.55
N GLN A 648 -20.70 -11.65 -4.33
CA GLN A 648 -20.84 -13.02 -3.86
C GLN A 648 -19.48 -13.66 -3.52
N ARG A 649 -18.45 -13.49 -4.39
CA ARG A 649 -17.08 -13.96 -4.12
C ARG A 649 -16.51 -13.34 -2.85
N GLN A 650 -16.67 -12.02 -2.66
CA GLN A 650 -16.21 -11.33 -1.46
C GLN A 650 -16.91 -11.85 -0.19
N ALA A 651 -18.24 -12.04 -0.24
CA ALA A 651 -18.98 -12.57 0.90
C ALA A 651 -18.56 -14.01 1.25
N ALA A 652 -18.30 -14.85 0.25
CA ALA A 652 -17.81 -16.21 0.46
C ALA A 652 -16.44 -16.22 1.15
N TYR A 653 -15.50 -15.40 0.67
CA TYR A 653 -14.18 -15.26 1.28
C TYR A 653 -14.26 -14.75 2.73
N SER A 654 -15.07 -13.71 3.00
CA SER A 654 -15.24 -13.19 4.36
C SER A 654 -15.80 -14.26 5.31
N ARG A 655 -16.73 -15.09 4.85
CA ARG A 655 -17.27 -16.22 5.64
C ARG A 655 -16.19 -17.27 5.90
N GLN A 656 -15.37 -17.60 4.91
CA GLN A 656 -14.25 -18.53 5.06
C GLN A 656 -13.25 -18.02 6.10
N LYS A 657 -12.79 -16.77 6.00
CA LYS A 657 -11.84 -16.17 6.96
C LYS A 657 -12.42 -16.14 8.38
N ALA A 658 -13.71 -15.85 8.52
CA ALA A 658 -14.40 -15.89 9.81
C ALA A 658 -14.45 -17.32 10.39
N ALA A 659 -14.72 -18.34 9.55
CA ALA A 659 -14.71 -19.73 9.97
C ALA A 659 -13.30 -20.20 10.38
N GLU A 660 -12.27 -19.85 9.61
CA GLU A 660 -10.87 -20.15 9.94
C GLU A 660 -10.45 -19.49 11.27
N ARG A 661 -10.81 -18.22 11.49
CA ARG A 661 -10.52 -17.54 12.77
C ARG A 661 -11.26 -18.22 13.93
N ARG A 662 -12.53 -18.56 13.77
CA ARG A 662 -13.30 -19.29 14.80
C ARG A 662 -12.68 -20.65 15.09
N ALA A 663 -12.23 -21.37 14.07
CA ALA A 663 -11.54 -22.64 14.23
C ALA A 663 -10.21 -22.49 14.97
N LYS A 664 -9.40 -21.46 14.64
CA LYS A 664 -8.15 -21.15 15.35
C LYS A 664 -8.40 -20.78 16.82
N VAL A 665 -9.42 -19.97 17.09
CA VAL A 665 -9.80 -19.60 18.47
C VAL A 665 -10.28 -20.84 19.24
N ALA A 666 -11.12 -21.67 18.61
CA ALA A 666 -11.60 -22.91 19.22
C ALA A 666 -10.45 -23.91 19.45
N ASP A 667 -9.49 -24.04 18.54
CA ASP A 667 -8.30 -24.88 18.72
C ASP A 667 -7.39 -24.36 19.82
N LYS A 668 -7.20 -23.03 19.90
CA LYS A 668 -6.46 -22.40 21.01
C LYS A 668 -7.16 -22.64 22.34
N GLN A 669 -8.47 -22.50 22.41
CA GLN A 669 -9.24 -22.78 23.61
C GLN A 669 -9.18 -24.26 23.97
N ARG A 670 -9.37 -25.17 23.01
CA ARG A 670 -9.26 -26.63 23.23
C ARG A 670 -7.88 -27.00 23.78
N LYS A 671 -6.80 -26.41 23.26
CA LYS A 671 -5.44 -26.61 23.80
C LYS A 671 -5.27 -26.07 25.21
N ILE A 672 -5.95 -24.97 25.57
CA ILE A 672 -5.97 -24.45 26.94
C ILE A 672 -6.74 -25.43 27.83
N ASP A 673 -7.94 -25.86 27.42
CA ASP A 673 -8.80 -26.77 28.19
C ASP A 673 -8.13 -28.15 28.38
N GLU A 674 -7.52 -28.71 27.34
CA GLU A 674 -6.73 -29.95 27.40
C GLU A 674 -5.57 -29.81 28.39
N PHE A 675 -4.87 -28.68 28.35
CA PHE A 675 -3.76 -28.40 29.26
C PHE A 675 -4.23 -28.19 30.72
N GLU A 676 -5.38 -27.55 30.91
CA GLU A 676 -6.00 -27.39 32.22
C GLU A 676 -6.48 -28.74 32.78
N HIS A 677 -7.06 -29.60 31.95
CA HIS A 677 -7.48 -30.94 32.35
C HIS A 677 -6.27 -31.81 32.76
N VAL A 678 -5.15 -31.74 32.03
CA VAL A 678 -3.89 -32.38 32.43
C VAL A 678 -3.43 -31.88 33.80
N LEU A 679 -3.54 -30.58 34.07
CA LEU A 679 -3.18 -30.05 35.37
C LEU A 679 -4.16 -30.43 36.49
N ASP A 680 -5.46 -30.53 36.21
CA ASP A 680 -6.46 -30.93 37.22
C ASP A 680 -6.28 -32.39 37.65
N GLY A 681 -5.87 -33.26 36.72
CA GLY A 681 -5.52 -34.66 37.00
C GLY A 681 -4.12 -34.87 37.58
N LEU A 682 -3.33 -33.81 37.76
CA LEU A 682 -1.95 -33.92 38.23
C LEU A 682 -1.90 -34.25 39.72
N THR A 683 -1.30 -35.39 40.08
CA THR A 683 -0.97 -35.68 41.49
C THR A 683 0.17 -34.77 41.95
N LEU A 684 -0.08 -33.92 42.94
CA LEU A 684 0.91 -32.95 43.42
C LEU A 684 1.98 -33.62 44.27
N GLU A 685 3.23 -33.28 43.97
CA GLU A 685 4.37 -33.70 44.78
C GLU A 685 4.79 -32.57 45.71
N LEU A 686 4.41 -32.71 46.97
CA LEU A 686 4.65 -31.70 48.01
C LEU A 686 5.87 -32.02 48.87
N ASN A 687 6.55 -33.15 48.65
CA ASN A 687 7.75 -33.50 49.41
C ASN A 687 8.98 -32.75 48.87
N ILE A 688 9.45 -31.77 49.65
CA ILE A 688 10.64 -30.96 49.33
C ILE A 688 11.90 -31.84 49.18
N GLU A 689 12.05 -32.91 49.96
CA GLU A 689 13.21 -33.81 49.87
C GLU A 689 13.20 -34.62 48.57
N LYS A 690 12.03 -34.88 48.00
CA LYS A 690 11.91 -35.52 46.69
C LYS A 690 12.35 -34.59 45.56
N TRP A 691 12.03 -33.31 45.66
CA TRP A 691 12.55 -32.29 44.73
C TRP A 691 14.05 -32.05 44.91
N ARG A 692 14.56 -32.09 46.15
CA ARG A 692 15.99 -31.97 46.46
C ARG A 692 16.81 -33.15 45.93
N SER A 693 16.30 -34.38 46.04
CA SER A 693 16.95 -35.56 45.46
C SER A 693 16.77 -35.64 43.94
N GLY A 694 15.68 -35.09 43.41
CA GLY A 694 15.35 -35.11 41.98
C GLY A 694 15.04 -36.51 41.43
N LEU A 695 14.70 -37.45 42.31
CA LEU A 695 14.44 -38.86 42.01
C LEU A 695 13.00 -39.25 42.38
N LYS A 696 12.44 -40.19 41.63
CA LYS A 696 11.18 -40.88 41.92
C LYS A 696 11.43 -42.02 42.91
N ASP A 697 10.35 -42.56 43.47
CA ASP A 697 10.42 -43.64 44.48
C ASP A 697 11.04 -44.94 43.94
N ASN A 698 11.07 -45.10 42.61
CA ASN A 698 11.74 -46.22 41.92
C ASN A 698 13.21 -45.93 41.52
N GLY A 699 13.81 -44.86 42.05
CA GLY A 699 15.19 -44.46 41.79
C GLY A 699 15.44 -43.78 40.44
N LYS A 700 14.42 -43.60 39.59
CA LYS A 700 14.57 -42.89 38.30
C LYS A 700 14.51 -41.37 38.49
N LYS A 701 15.22 -40.61 37.65
CA LYS A 701 15.18 -39.14 37.66
C LYS A 701 13.79 -38.61 37.29
N ILE A 702 13.33 -37.57 37.98
CA ILE A 702 12.17 -36.78 37.55
C ILE A 702 12.56 -36.00 36.29
N THR A 703 11.71 -36.04 35.28
CA THR A 703 11.97 -35.42 33.97
C THR A 703 11.61 -33.93 33.97
N CYS A 704 12.26 -33.13 33.11
CA CYS A 704 11.95 -31.70 32.99
C CYS A 704 10.47 -31.41 32.70
N PRO A 705 9.77 -32.14 31.81
CA PRO A 705 8.34 -31.95 31.61
C PRO A 705 7.50 -32.15 32.88
N GLU A 706 7.82 -33.16 33.69
CA GLU A 706 7.12 -33.43 34.95
C GLU A 706 7.34 -32.32 35.98
N ILE A 707 8.58 -31.81 36.10
CA ILE A 707 8.89 -30.68 36.98
C ILE A 707 8.11 -29.42 36.55
N ARG A 708 8.06 -29.16 35.24
CA ARG A 708 7.34 -28.00 34.69
C ARG A 708 5.85 -28.07 34.93
N LEU A 709 5.22 -29.23 34.80
CA LEU A 709 3.80 -29.42 35.11
C LEU A 709 3.49 -29.09 36.58
N GLN A 710 4.35 -29.52 37.51
CA GLN A 710 4.18 -29.24 38.93
C GLN A 710 4.31 -27.73 39.23
N ILE A 711 5.30 -27.06 38.64
CA ILE A 711 5.45 -25.60 38.78
C ILE A 711 4.26 -24.86 38.17
N GLU A 712 3.76 -25.31 37.01
CA GLU A 712 2.62 -24.69 36.34
C GLU A 712 1.33 -24.81 37.16
N TRP A 713 1.13 -25.94 37.82
CA TRP A 713 0.01 -26.11 38.74
C TRP A 713 0.06 -25.06 39.87
N HIS A 714 1.23 -24.90 40.51
CA HIS A 714 1.40 -23.90 41.57
C HIS A 714 1.24 -22.46 41.05
N ARG A 715 1.55 -22.19 39.78
CA ARG A 715 1.33 -20.88 39.15
C ARG A 715 -0.14 -20.47 39.14
N ARG A 716 -1.10 -21.41 39.12
CA ARG A 716 -2.54 -21.10 39.23
C ARG A 716 -2.89 -20.37 40.53
N LEU A 717 -2.12 -20.60 41.59
CA LEU A 717 -2.32 -20.02 42.91
C LEU A 717 -1.51 -18.74 43.14
N ASP A 718 -0.64 -18.37 42.20
CA ASP A 718 0.29 -17.26 42.32
C ASP A 718 -0.33 -15.93 41.90
N LYS A 719 -1.21 -15.40 42.76
CA LYS A 719 -1.86 -14.09 42.55
C LYS A 719 -0.87 -12.92 42.46
N GLU A 720 0.31 -13.06 43.06
CA GLU A 720 1.36 -12.05 43.11
C GLU A 720 2.36 -12.14 41.95
N LYS A 721 2.21 -13.12 41.05
CA LYS A 721 3.06 -13.36 39.87
C LYS A 721 4.57 -13.49 40.20
N LEU A 722 4.90 -14.07 41.36
CA LEU A 722 6.29 -14.28 41.78
C LEU A 722 6.93 -15.52 41.14
N ILE A 723 6.14 -16.43 40.57
CA ILE A 723 6.61 -17.59 39.82
C ILE A 723 6.97 -17.12 38.41
N PRO A 724 8.20 -17.37 37.93
CA PRO A 724 8.63 -16.91 36.61
C PRO A 724 7.69 -17.35 35.49
N VAL A 725 7.56 -16.52 34.45
CA VAL A 725 6.67 -16.79 33.30
C VAL A 725 7.06 -18.07 32.55
N ARG A 726 6.08 -18.70 31.91
CA ARG A 726 6.21 -20.00 31.21
C ARG A 726 7.37 -20.04 30.21
N SER A 727 7.62 -18.94 29.49
CA SER A 727 8.72 -18.83 28.53
C SER A 727 10.09 -18.95 29.20
N LEU A 728 10.27 -18.39 30.40
CA LEU A 728 11.52 -18.49 31.15
C LEU A 728 11.70 -19.91 31.72
N ILE A 729 10.64 -20.49 32.29
CA ILE A 729 10.65 -21.87 32.81
C ILE A 729 10.98 -22.89 31.71
N ASN A 730 10.49 -22.68 30.48
CA ASN A 730 10.81 -23.56 29.35
C ASN A 730 12.29 -23.51 28.94
N LYS A 731 13.01 -22.44 29.24
CA LYS A 731 14.44 -22.24 28.95
C LYS A 731 15.36 -22.66 30.12
N MET A 732 14.81 -22.89 31.31
CA MET A 732 15.59 -23.29 32.49
C MET A 732 16.20 -24.69 32.34
N LYS A 733 17.44 -24.83 32.84
CA LYS A 733 18.09 -26.14 32.97
C LYS A 733 17.40 -26.94 34.07
N ARG A 734 17.61 -28.26 34.05
CA ARG A 734 16.95 -29.19 34.97
C ARG A 734 17.17 -28.82 36.45
N ASP A 735 18.37 -28.41 36.82
CA ASP A 735 18.69 -28.11 38.22
C ASP A 735 17.99 -26.82 38.69
N ASP A 736 17.92 -25.81 37.82
CA ASP A 736 17.15 -24.58 38.09
C ASP A 736 15.64 -24.88 38.23
N LEU A 737 15.12 -25.80 37.41
CA LEU A 737 13.72 -26.25 37.52
C LEU A 737 13.44 -26.95 38.85
N LEU A 738 14.37 -27.78 39.35
CA LEU A 738 14.23 -28.41 40.66
C LEU A 738 14.24 -27.38 41.79
N VAL A 739 15.12 -26.38 41.72
CA VAL A 739 15.14 -25.27 42.68
C VAL A 739 13.82 -24.51 42.66
N GLN A 740 13.29 -24.19 41.48
CA GLN A 740 11.99 -23.53 41.37
C GLN A 740 10.85 -24.39 41.91
N ALA A 741 10.84 -25.69 41.64
CA ALA A 741 9.87 -26.62 42.23
C ALA A 741 9.92 -26.60 43.77
N MET A 742 11.12 -26.58 44.36
CA MET A 742 11.27 -26.46 45.82
C MET A 742 10.77 -25.13 46.36
N ILE A 743 10.95 -24.03 45.63
CA ILE A 743 10.47 -22.69 46.02
C ILE A 743 8.94 -22.67 46.03
N VAL A 744 8.29 -23.15 44.97
CA VAL A 744 6.83 -23.11 44.85
C VAL A 744 6.16 -24.03 45.87
N VAL A 745 6.73 -25.20 46.15
CA VAL A 745 6.23 -26.13 47.19
C VAL A 745 6.42 -25.55 48.59
N ASN A 746 7.57 -24.94 48.89
CA ASN A 746 7.77 -24.25 50.18
C ASN A 746 6.75 -23.13 50.39
N ARG A 747 6.45 -22.36 49.34
CA ARG A 747 5.44 -21.31 49.40
C ARG A 747 4.05 -21.88 49.61
N TYR A 748 3.72 -22.98 48.92
CA TYR A 748 2.46 -23.70 49.11
C TYR A 748 2.28 -24.14 50.58
N HIS A 749 3.33 -24.68 51.22
CA HIS A 749 3.28 -25.07 52.64
C HIS A 749 3.17 -23.91 53.63
N ARG A 750 3.67 -22.72 53.28
CA ARG A 750 3.64 -21.52 54.14
C ARG A 750 2.30 -20.76 54.09
N THR A 751 1.42 -21.13 53.17
CA THR A 751 0.13 -20.43 52.97
C THR A 751 -1.00 -21.26 53.62
N PRO A 752 -1.72 -20.75 54.63
CA PRO A 752 -2.83 -21.48 55.24
C PRO A 752 -4.02 -21.53 54.28
N PHE A 753 -4.48 -22.74 53.91
CA PHE A 753 -5.68 -22.90 53.07
C PHE A 753 -6.97 -22.74 53.89
N PRO A 754 -8.02 -22.09 53.36
CA PRO A 754 -9.38 -22.24 53.86
C PRO A 754 -9.91 -23.63 53.47
N THR A 755 -10.49 -24.35 54.42
CA THR A 755 -11.25 -25.58 54.19
C THR A 755 -12.39 -25.34 53.20
N TYR A 756 -12.38 -26.06 52.07
CA TYR A 756 -13.44 -26.07 51.07
C TYR A 756 -14.57 -27.00 51.53
N THR A 757 -15.63 -26.45 52.11
CA THR A 757 -16.92 -27.14 52.25
C THR A 757 -17.65 -27.11 50.92
N MET A 758 -18.11 -28.29 50.47
CA MET A 758 -19.00 -28.42 49.32
C MET A 758 -20.25 -27.54 49.52
N PHE A 759 -20.40 -26.50 48.71
CA PHE A 759 -21.70 -25.88 48.45
C PHE A 759 -22.19 -26.36 47.09
N VAL A 760 -23.20 -27.24 47.17
CA VAL A 760 -24.12 -27.56 46.08
C VAL A 760 -25.22 -26.48 46.11
N ASP A 761 -25.66 -26.09 44.91
CA ASP A 761 -26.80 -25.21 44.56
C ASP A 761 -26.66 -23.68 44.69
N ASN A 762 -26.32 -23.05 43.56
CA ASN A 762 -27.27 -22.18 42.83
C ASN A 762 -26.74 -21.87 41.43
N ILE A 763 -27.39 -22.44 40.41
CA ILE A 763 -27.16 -22.14 39.00
C ILE A 763 -27.68 -20.72 38.73
N SER A 764 -26.79 -19.74 38.65
CA SER A 764 -27.03 -18.53 37.85
C SER A 764 -26.57 -18.80 36.42
N PRO A 765 -27.27 -18.27 35.40
CA PRO A 765 -26.84 -18.41 34.01
C PRO A 765 -25.44 -17.82 33.84
N PRO A 766 -24.63 -18.38 32.92
CA PRO A 766 -23.25 -17.93 32.74
C PRO A 766 -23.23 -16.43 32.43
N PRO A 767 -22.34 -15.64 33.06
CA PRO A 767 -22.12 -14.27 32.63
C PRO A 767 -21.72 -14.27 31.15
N GLU A 768 -22.25 -13.33 30.38
CA GLU A 768 -21.84 -13.12 28.99
C GLU A 768 -20.31 -13.09 28.91
N PRO A 769 -19.70 -13.75 27.90
CA PRO A 769 -18.26 -13.75 27.76
C PRO A 769 -17.76 -12.31 27.69
N PRO A 770 -16.68 -11.95 28.41
CA PRO A 770 -16.14 -10.61 28.34
C PRO A 770 -15.82 -10.32 26.88
N THR A 771 -16.36 -9.22 26.36
CA THR A 771 -15.93 -8.62 25.10
C THR A 771 -14.44 -8.33 25.23
N LEU A 772 -13.62 -9.26 24.75
CA LEU A 772 -12.22 -9.04 24.48
C LEU A 772 -12.17 -7.99 23.36
N ASP A 773 -12.07 -6.72 23.75
CA ASP A 773 -11.51 -5.69 22.88
C ASP A 773 -10.05 -6.07 22.64
N ILE A 774 -9.86 -6.87 21.61
CA ILE A 774 -8.56 -7.22 21.07
C ILE A 774 -8.07 -5.98 20.36
N ASP A 775 -6.99 -5.39 20.87
CA ASP A 775 -6.21 -4.39 20.16
C ASP A 775 -5.62 -5.04 18.91
N TRP A 776 -6.16 -4.66 17.75
CA TRP A 776 -5.83 -5.23 16.46
C TRP A 776 -4.40 -4.88 16.02
N GLU A 777 -3.83 -3.79 16.53
CA GLU A 777 -2.46 -3.36 16.22
C GLU A 777 -1.43 -4.29 16.92
N GLU A 778 -1.73 -4.75 18.14
CA GLU A 778 -0.88 -5.69 18.88
C GLU A 778 -0.95 -7.12 18.29
N GLN A 779 -2.00 -7.45 17.53
CA GLN A 779 -2.15 -8.72 16.82
C GLN A 779 -1.44 -8.72 15.45
N GLU A 780 -1.50 -7.62 14.69
CA GLU A 780 -0.73 -7.49 13.43
C GLU A 780 0.79 -7.51 13.70
N ALA A 781 1.25 -6.81 14.74
CA ALA A 781 2.68 -6.82 15.11
C ALA A 781 3.21 -8.21 15.54
N ARG A 782 2.34 -9.07 16.09
CA ARG A 782 2.69 -10.46 16.44
C ARG A 782 2.65 -11.41 15.25
N GLU A 783 1.72 -11.21 14.33
CA GLU A 783 1.65 -11.99 13.09
C GLU A 783 2.84 -11.65 12.15
N ASP A 784 3.35 -10.42 12.19
CA ASP A 784 4.57 -10.02 11.48
C ASP A 784 5.85 -10.57 12.13
N ALA A 785 5.93 -10.61 13.47
CA ALA A 785 7.09 -11.17 14.18
C ALA A 785 7.23 -12.70 14.04
N ASP A 786 6.11 -13.43 13.98
CA ASP A 786 6.11 -14.89 13.76
C ASP A 786 6.45 -15.26 12.29
N MET A 787 6.46 -14.30 11.37
CA MET A 787 6.86 -14.47 9.97
C MET A 787 8.35 -14.18 9.71
N GLU A 788 9.09 -13.63 10.68
CA GLU A 788 10.55 -13.40 10.57
C GLU A 788 11.39 -14.66 10.83
N GLU A 789 10.81 -15.74 11.36
CA GLU A 789 11.49 -17.02 11.65
C GLU A 789 11.19 -18.17 10.65
N CYS A 790 10.66 -17.87 9.45
CA CYS A 790 10.46 -18.87 8.37
C CYS A 790 10.95 -18.45 6.99
#